data_AF-A0A961QLY1-F1
#
_entry.id   AF-A0A961QLY1-F1
#
_cell.length_a   1.000
_cell.length_b   1.000
_cell.length_c   1.000
_cell.angle_alpha   90.00
_cell.angle_beta   90.00
_cell.angle_gamma   90.00
#
_symmetry.space_group_name_H-M   'P 1'
#
loop_
_entity.id
_entity.type
_entity.pdbx_description
1 polymer ?
#
loop_
_entity_poly.entity_id
_entity_poly.type
_entity_poly.pdbx_seq_one_letter_code
_entity_poly.pdbx_strand_id
1 'polypeptide(L)'
;MRNLLQRVTCGFRAGSEHHFDLAAWRAATGLRYFGIELALRQGSAEVRLRHIGADGGELPDAAHLVRTIPGSAYSPPLALAEMGARLMPEVVAASDDAEYDLNVFTDDLPVQAAPRVAYVVTAPTLDALQPTLMAFAAVPDAGRLLVILDSDETLPPPGPSVTILRRAPAGAWGQALHALAYGEALSWHASHVALVEPGVQIPAETFARLRDMLRFAQPGHHIGAVLHGANGEELARGRTVDLTALSTAVTAGPAALAASLIVFPRRAIYRLGLPWPGTPALGALDYPLRLRRAMGEPVIPAGLHVVAPALPPTVLDGPDLRAGLLLALREGAVDSASLSDRAAGAMAELLHTGVHAALTDEAPPQPQGRGLLGRRPLRPAPNSPDQVAAKAATLDDDYAGVSSWNRLLAGTPGLPGAEIRALDRQMAALHTQLCDQDDALQAAIQTQTRQLQARLDAAGIGDPARTRADLDRANILAVASLRGRHTGRRAVIVGNGPSLRISDLDRLKSDITFASNKIFLAYDQTGWRPTYYSVEDHLVLENSREQIERLGGSTKIFPSNMRDFRYHASDTIFVPLLPPKSFSDPLSDPAFPAFGQELTQGIGWGSTVVYSQIQLALYMGCSDIVLIGLDHSYDLPDTKVGNAYVAAGERNHFHPDYRRPGEVWHQPNIEVLEVSFARARAVCEARNVPIINASRESRLDVFERADFETLFPHQESPA
;
A
#
# COMPACT_ATOMS: atom_id res chain seq x y z
N MET A 1 1.44 3.69 0.12
CA MET A 1 2.44 3.71 1.21
C MET A 1 3.45 4.80 0.87
N ARG A 2 3.67 5.76 1.77
CA ARG A 2 4.65 6.84 1.56
C ARG A 2 6.06 6.31 1.77
N ASN A 3 6.98 6.59 0.85
CA ASN A 3 8.38 6.21 0.98
C ASN A 3 9.13 7.24 1.81
N LEU A 4 9.69 6.83 2.96
CA LEU A 4 10.57 7.67 3.76
C LEU A 4 11.92 7.87 3.04
N LEU A 5 12.38 9.12 2.96
CA LEU A 5 13.64 9.54 2.34
C LEU A 5 14.68 9.98 3.38
N GLN A 6 14.23 10.65 4.45
CA GLN A 6 15.07 11.09 5.56
C GLN A 6 14.19 11.28 6.81
N ARG A 7 14.73 10.98 7.99
CA ARG A 7 14.10 11.28 9.28
C ARG A 7 15.07 12.07 10.14
N VAL A 8 14.58 13.13 10.76
CA VAL A 8 15.30 13.93 11.75
C VAL A 8 14.53 13.85 13.07
N THR A 9 15.16 13.30 14.12
CA THR A 9 14.54 13.08 15.44
C THR A 9 14.78 14.25 16.40
N CYS A 10 13.90 14.41 17.40
CA CYS A 10 14.00 15.42 18.47
C CYS A 10 15.42 15.55 19.09
N GLY A 11 15.83 16.79 19.37
CA GLY A 11 17.11 17.13 20.02
C GLY A 11 18.10 17.94 19.17
N PHE A 12 17.74 18.29 17.94
CA PHE A 12 18.62 19.02 17.05
C PHE A 12 18.92 20.44 17.54
N ARG A 13 20.19 20.79 17.66
CA ARG A 13 20.63 22.18 17.70
C ARG A 13 20.84 22.62 16.26
N ALA A 14 20.26 23.75 15.86
CA ALA A 14 20.41 24.29 14.50
C ALA A 14 21.88 24.22 14.04
N GLY A 15 22.15 23.35 13.07
CA GLY A 15 23.48 23.03 12.57
C GLY A 15 23.42 22.66 11.09
N SER A 16 24.57 22.61 10.41
CA SER A 16 24.64 22.33 8.97
C SER A 16 24.24 20.88 8.60
N GLU A 17 24.01 20.03 9.59
CA GLU A 17 23.97 18.57 9.45
C GLU A 17 22.59 17.95 9.15
N HIS A 18 21.49 18.68 9.29
CA HIS A 18 20.13 18.17 9.05
C HIS A 18 19.45 18.73 7.80
N HIS A 19 20.21 19.38 6.93
CA HIS A 19 19.67 19.80 5.64
C HIS A 19 19.34 18.61 4.74
N PHE A 20 18.36 18.81 3.86
CA PHE A 20 18.08 17.93 2.73
C PHE A 20 18.81 18.45 1.50
N ASP A 21 19.78 17.69 0.98
CA ASP A 21 20.61 18.06 -0.17
C ASP A 21 19.86 17.84 -1.50
N LEU A 22 19.06 18.84 -1.87
CA LEU A 22 18.26 18.81 -3.09
C LEU A 22 19.12 18.67 -4.35
N ALA A 23 20.34 19.20 -4.34
CA ALA A 23 21.26 19.10 -5.47
C ALA A 23 21.73 17.65 -5.69
N ALA A 24 22.13 16.95 -4.62
CA ALA A 24 22.52 15.54 -4.71
C ALA A 24 21.35 14.64 -5.14
N TRP A 25 20.17 14.85 -4.56
CA TRP A 25 18.97 14.08 -4.94
C TRP A 25 18.61 14.32 -6.41
N ARG A 26 18.69 15.57 -6.89
CA ARG A 26 18.41 15.90 -8.31
C ARG A 26 19.43 15.30 -9.26
N ALA A 27 20.70 15.24 -8.87
CA ALA A 27 21.78 14.73 -9.71
C ALA A 27 21.81 13.20 -9.78
N ALA A 28 21.52 12.51 -8.67
CA ALA A 28 21.73 11.07 -8.56
C ALA A 28 20.45 10.24 -8.66
N THR A 29 19.26 10.83 -8.49
CA THR A 29 18.01 10.08 -8.34
C THR A 29 16.92 10.48 -9.35
N GLY A 30 15.88 9.65 -9.46
CA GLY A 30 14.66 9.96 -10.23
C GLY A 30 13.58 10.70 -9.45
N LEU A 31 13.90 11.25 -8.27
CA LEU A 31 12.93 11.90 -7.40
C LEU A 31 12.34 13.16 -8.06
N ARG A 32 11.01 13.26 -8.13
CA ARG A 32 10.29 14.40 -8.71
C ARG A 32 9.63 15.24 -7.63
N TYR A 33 8.92 14.59 -6.72
CA TYR A 33 8.17 15.26 -5.67
C TYR A 33 8.53 14.68 -4.31
N PHE A 34 8.53 15.52 -3.28
CA PHE A 34 8.63 15.09 -1.90
C PHE A 34 7.79 16.01 -1.01
N GLY A 35 7.54 15.58 0.21
CA GLY A 35 6.88 16.36 1.25
C GLY A 35 7.60 16.18 2.57
N ILE A 36 7.31 17.07 3.51
CA ILE A 36 7.85 17.02 4.87
C ILE A 36 6.70 16.94 5.85
N GLU A 37 6.82 16.03 6.79
CA GLU A 37 5.89 15.84 7.91
C GLU A 37 6.59 16.30 9.18
N LEU A 38 5.94 17.18 9.94
CA LEU A 38 6.21 17.39 11.37
C LEU A 38 5.29 16.47 12.16
N ALA A 39 5.83 15.38 12.68
CA ALA A 39 5.10 14.38 13.48
C ALA A 39 5.34 14.64 14.97
N LEU A 40 4.40 15.31 15.62
CA LEU A 40 4.48 15.67 17.05
C LEU A 40 3.83 14.57 17.91
N ARG A 41 4.58 14.01 18.85
CA ARG A 41 4.13 13.03 19.84
C ARG A 41 3.69 13.68 21.15
N GLN A 42 4.39 14.73 21.57
CA GLN A 42 4.14 15.45 22.82
C GLN A 42 4.55 16.92 22.69
N GLY A 43 3.92 17.81 23.47
CA GLY A 43 4.27 19.23 23.55
C GLY A 43 3.73 20.08 22.39
N SER A 44 4.49 21.08 21.97
CA SER A 44 4.24 21.91 20.79
C SER A 44 5.53 22.16 20.00
N ALA A 45 5.42 22.33 18.68
CA ALA A 45 6.55 22.61 17.80
C ALA A 45 6.13 23.43 16.58
N GLU A 46 6.99 24.38 16.21
CA GLU A 46 6.91 25.26 15.05
C GLU A 46 8.23 25.15 14.28
N VAL A 47 8.15 24.68 13.02
CA VAL A 47 9.30 24.44 12.16
C VAL A 47 9.11 25.16 10.83
N ARG A 48 10.11 25.95 10.45
CA ARG A 48 10.21 26.62 9.17
C ARG A 48 11.18 25.87 8.27
N LEU A 49 10.87 25.78 6.99
CA LEU A 49 11.71 25.12 6.00
C LEU A 49 12.40 26.17 5.14
N ARG A 50 13.62 26.57 5.54
CA ARG A 50 14.43 27.56 4.83
C ARG A 50 14.98 26.97 3.53
N HIS A 51 14.75 27.70 2.45
CA HIS A 51 15.16 27.31 1.10
C HIS A 51 16.44 28.05 0.72
N ILE A 52 17.51 27.32 0.42
CA ILE A 52 18.81 27.89 0.06
C ILE A 52 19.09 27.63 -1.44
N GLY A 53 19.41 28.70 -2.17
CA GLY A 53 19.79 28.71 -3.57
C GLY A 53 21.18 28.10 -3.83
N ALA A 54 21.51 27.89 -5.11
CA ALA A 54 22.78 27.29 -5.52
C ALA A 54 24.01 28.20 -5.30
N ASP A 55 23.77 29.51 -5.23
CA ASP A 55 24.73 30.56 -4.90
C ASP A 55 24.87 30.78 -3.37
N GLY A 56 24.09 30.04 -2.57
CA GLY A 56 24.02 30.21 -1.12
C GLY A 56 23.06 31.33 -0.67
N GLY A 57 22.36 32.00 -1.60
CA GLY A 57 21.35 33.00 -1.26
C GLY A 57 20.09 32.36 -0.67
N GLU A 58 19.47 33.03 0.31
CA GLU A 58 18.18 32.60 0.86
C GLU A 58 17.06 32.90 -0.15
N LEU A 59 16.24 31.88 -0.42
CA LEU A 59 15.02 31.94 -1.22
C LEU A 59 13.80 31.96 -0.28
N PRO A 60 12.60 32.32 -0.77
CA PRO A 60 11.39 32.27 0.04
C PRO A 60 11.21 30.92 0.72
N ASP A 61 10.76 30.93 1.98
CA ASP A 61 10.55 29.72 2.76
C ASP A 61 9.68 28.71 2.00
N ALA A 62 10.13 27.45 1.95
CA ALA A 62 9.42 26.41 1.20
C ALA A 62 8.10 26.02 1.89
N ALA A 63 8.07 26.08 3.22
CA ALA A 63 6.88 25.82 4.02
C ALA A 63 7.08 26.20 5.49
N HIS A 64 5.96 26.36 6.19
CA HIS A 64 5.90 26.63 7.62
C HIS A 64 4.95 25.64 8.28
N LEU A 65 5.46 24.83 9.22
CA LEU A 65 4.75 23.74 9.86
C LEU A 65 4.56 24.03 11.34
N VAL A 66 3.31 24.02 11.80
CA VAL A 66 2.97 24.35 13.20
C VAL A 66 2.08 23.26 13.79
N ARG A 67 2.43 22.78 14.98
CA ARG A 67 1.60 21.88 15.78
C ARG A 67 1.62 22.29 17.25
N THR A 68 0.43 22.50 17.81
CA THR A 68 0.23 22.85 19.22
C THR A 68 -0.27 21.68 20.08
N ILE A 69 -0.66 20.58 19.43
CA ILE A 69 -1.09 19.32 20.06
C ILE A 69 -0.57 18.13 19.25
N PRO A 70 -0.40 16.94 19.86
CA PRO A 70 0.08 15.74 19.18
C PRO A 70 -0.65 15.44 17.86
N GLY A 71 0.08 14.92 16.88
CA GLY A 71 -0.37 14.68 15.51
C GLY A 71 0.57 15.27 14.45
N SER A 72 0.20 15.14 13.19
CA SER A 72 1.06 15.51 12.05
C SER A 72 0.65 16.83 11.41
N ALA A 73 1.64 17.65 11.01
CA ALA A 73 1.51 18.72 10.03
C ALA A 73 2.33 18.37 8.78
N TYR A 74 1.85 18.77 7.60
CA TYR A 74 2.49 18.43 6.33
C TYR A 74 2.77 19.68 5.51
N SER A 75 3.91 19.70 4.82
CA SER A 75 4.18 20.68 3.78
C SER A 75 3.26 20.45 2.57
N PRO A 76 3.03 21.46 1.73
CA PRO A 76 2.56 21.20 0.37
C PRO A 76 3.56 20.27 -0.36
N PRO A 77 3.13 19.59 -1.44
CA PRO A 77 4.04 18.85 -2.31
C PRO A 77 5.11 19.79 -2.88
N LEU A 78 6.38 19.41 -2.73
CA LEU A 78 7.53 20.18 -3.20
C LEU A 78 8.12 19.50 -4.45
N ALA A 79 8.19 20.24 -5.57
CA ALA A 79 8.77 19.77 -6.82
C ALA A 79 10.29 19.93 -6.80
N LEU A 80 11.05 18.82 -6.81
CA LEU A 80 12.52 18.86 -6.71
C LEU A 80 13.16 19.70 -7.83
N ALA A 81 12.56 19.72 -9.02
CA ALA A 81 13.04 20.50 -10.17
C ALA A 81 12.96 22.02 -9.96
N GLU A 82 12.06 22.49 -9.10
CA GLU A 82 11.79 23.92 -8.83
C GLU A 82 12.48 24.40 -7.56
N MET A 83 13.07 23.48 -6.80
CA MET A 83 13.74 23.77 -5.54
C MET A 83 15.22 24.11 -5.76
N GLY A 84 15.87 24.64 -4.72
CA GLY A 84 17.22 25.19 -4.77
C GLY A 84 18.27 24.11 -4.60
N ALA A 85 19.35 24.42 -3.88
CA ALA A 85 20.39 23.47 -3.58
C ALA A 85 20.15 22.73 -2.25
N ARG A 86 19.66 23.43 -1.22
CA ARG A 86 19.47 22.85 0.12
C ARG A 86 18.14 23.28 0.71
N LEU A 87 17.55 22.40 1.51
CA LEU A 87 16.38 22.70 2.33
C LEU A 87 16.75 22.47 3.79
N MET A 88 16.65 23.50 4.61
CA MET A 88 17.06 23.49 6.01
C MET A 88 15.84 23.60 6.93
N PRO A 89 15.58 22.60 7.79
CA PRO A 89 14.59 22.76 8.85
C PRO A 89 15.14 23.65 9.97
N GLU A 90 14.38 24.68 10.31
CA GLU A 90 14.65 25.60 11.40
C GLU A 90 13.52 25.52 12.43
N VAL A 91 13.86 25.19 13.66
CA VAL A 91 12.91 25.19 14.77
C VAL A 91 12.71 26.63 15.21
N VAL A 92 11.52 27.17 14.93
CA VAL A 92 11.15 28.55 15.30
C VAL A 92 10.77 28.60 16.78
N ALA A 93 10.00 27.62 17.25
CA ALA A 93 9.60 27.47 18.64
C ALA A 93 9.29 25.99 18.96
N ALA A 94 9.59 25.55 20.18
CA ALA A 94 9.16 24.26 20.69
C ALA A 94 8.97 24.33 22.22
N SER A 95 8.04 23.56 22.78
CA SER A 95 7.91 23.43 24.23
C SER A 95 9.04 22.59 24.83
N ASP A 96 9.31 22.75 26.13
CA ASP A 96 10.38 22.02 26.82
C ASP A 96 10.16 20.49 26.83
N ASP A 97 8.89 20.06 26.75
CA ASP A 97 8.46 18.66 26.68
C ASP A 97 8.19 18.18 25.25
N ALA A 98 8.60 18.95 24.23
CA ALA A 98 8.29 18.65 22.84
C ALA A 98 9.03 17.39 22.35
N GLU A 99 8.26 16.40 21.92
CA GLU A 99 8.76 15.23 21.21
C GLU A 99 8.21 15.22 19.79
N TYR A 100 9.06 15.43 18.79
CA TYR A 100 8.67 15.37 17.38
C TYR A 100 9.76 14.80 16.47
N ASP A 101 9.34 14.34 15.29
CA ASP A 101 10.23 14.01 14.18
C ASP A 101 9.86 14.85 12.95
N LEU A 102 10.87 15.15 12.13
CA LEU A 102 10.68 15.65 10.77
C LEU A 102 10.96 14.51 9.78
N ASN A 103 9.93 14.06 9.07
CA ASN A 103 10.04 13.01 8.07
C ASN A 103 9.95 13.62 6.66
N VAL A 104 10.96 13.39 5.84
CA VAL A 104 10.91 13.65 4.40
C VAL A 104 10.37 12.41 3.71
N PHE A 105 9.31 12.55 2.92
CA PHE A 105 8.65 11.42 2.25
C PHE A 105 8.35 11.72 0.78
N THR A 106 8.14 10.67 0.00
CA THR A 106 7.67 10.77 -1.38
C THR A 106 6.66 9.67 -1.70
N ASP A 107 5.77 9.96 -2.64
CA ASP A 107 4.91 8.97 -3.29
C ASP A 107 5.52 8.46 -4.60
N ASP A 108 6.67 8.98 -5.03
CA ASP A 108 7.42 8.42 -6.14
C ASP A 108 7.87 6.99 -5.80
N LEU A 109 7.82 6.12 -6.81
CA LEU A 109 8.24 4.74 -6.68
C LEU A 109 9.78 4.66 -6.70
N PRO A 110 10.40 3.89 -5.79
CA PRO A 110 11.84 3.68 -5.83
C PRO A 110 12.25 2.91 -7.08
N VAL A 111 13.41 3.24 -7.63
CA VAL A 111 14.09 2.50 -8.70
C VAL A 111 14.42 1.08 -8.23
N GLN A 112 14.91 0.94 -7.00
CA GLN A 112 15.20 -0.33 -6.36
C GLN A 112 14.56 -0.34 -4.97
N ALA A 113 13.61 -1.25 -4.73
CA ALA A 113 12.87 -1.28 -3.45
C ALA A 113 13.78 -1.54 -2.23
N ALA A 114 14.78 -2.43 -2.39
CA ALA A 114 15.69 -2.85 -1.33
C ALA A 114 17.15 -2.92 -1.84
N PRO A 115 17.92 -1.81 -1.76
CA PRO A 115 19.34 -1.84 -2.08
C PRO A 115 20.12 -2.64 -1.04
N ARG A 116 21.05 -3.49 -1.51
CA ARG A 116 21.99 -4.24 -0.65
C ARG A 116 23.34 -3.56 -0.72
N VAL A 117 23.67 -2.76 0.29
CA VAL A 117 24.91 -1.98 0.32
C VAL A 117 26.01 -2.77 1.03
N ALA A 118 27.18 -2.88 0.40
CA ALA A 118 28.41 -3.37 1.03
C ALA A 118 29.33 -2.19 1.34
N TYR A 119 29.51 -1.89 2.61
CA TYR A 119 30.45 -0.86 3.08
C TYR A 119 31.83 -1.46 3.24
N VAL A 120 32.85 -0.77 2.74
CA VAL A 120 34.25 -1.16 2.84
C VAL A 120 34.97 -0.13 3.68
N VAL A 121 35.44 -0.56 4.86
CA VAL A 121 36.15 0.29 5.82
C VAL A 121 37.51 -0.31 6.13
N THR A 122 38.50 0.53 6.35
CA THR A 122 39.85 0.11 6.79
C THR A 122 40.13 0.67 8.18
N ALA A 123 40.67 -0.14 9.08
CA ALA A 123 40.99 0.29 10.44
C ALA A 123 42.36 -0.24 10.90
N PRO A 124 43.14 0.57 11.65
CA PRO A 124 44.46 0.15 12.14
C PRO A 124 44.38 -0.90 13.25
N THR A 125 43.35 -0.83 14.10
CA THR A 125 43.12 -1.73 15.25
C THR A 125 41.62 -1.96 15.44
N LEU A 126 41.24 -2.97 16.24
CA LEU A 126 39.84 -3.18 16.64
C LEU A 126 39.27 -2.00 17.44
N ASP A 127 40.07 -1.35 18.28
CA ASP A 127 39.62 -0.20 19.07
C ASP A 127 39.24 1.00 18.19
N ALA A 128 40.00 1.25 17.13
CA ALA A 128 39.70 2.32 16.17
C ALA A 128 38.42 2.05 15.34
N LEU A 129 38.03 0.78 15.23
CA LEU A 129 36.83 0.34 14.50
C LEU A 129 35.55 0.46 15.35
N GLN A 130 35.67 0.42 16.68
CA GLN A 130 34.54 0.36 17.61
C GLN A 130 33.46 1.45 17.35
N PRO A 131 33.79 2.73 17.10
CA PRO A 131 32.76 3.75 16.88
C PRO A 131 31.96 3.49 15.60
N THR A 132 32.60 3.03 14.52
CA THR A 132 31.94 2.68 13.26
C THR A 132 31.02 1.46 13.44
N LEU A 133 31.43 0.45 14.22
CA LEU A 133 30.57 -0.71 14.51
C LEU A 133 29.33 -0.32 15.31
N MET A 134 29.47 0.56 16.29
CA MET A 134 28.32 1.06 17.07
C MET A 134 27.37 1.88 16.19
N ALA A 135 27.89 2.76 15.33
CA ALA A 135 27.09 3.54 14.39
C ALA A 135 26.36 2.64 13.37
N PHE A 136 27.02 1.62 12.84
CA PHE A 136 26.44 0.65 11.91
C PHE A 136 25.34 -0.19 12.56
N ALA A 137 25.56 -0.67 13.80
CA ALA A 137 24.59 -1.46 14.55
C ALA A 137 23.35 -0.65 14.96
N ALA A 138 23.47 0.66 15.11
CA ALA A 138 22.35 1.55 15.43
C ALA A 138 21.33 1.70 14.28
N VAL A 139 21.68 1.27 13.05
CA VAL A 139 20.83 1.37 11.88
C VAL A 139 20.41 -0.03 11.39
N PRO A 140 19.17 -0.45 11.68
CA PRO A 140 18.63 -1.68 11.11
C PRO A 140 18.67 -1.64 9.58
N ASP A 141 19.04 -2.78 8.98
CA ASP A 141 19.09 -2.97 7.53
C ASP A 141 19.99 -1.97 6.78
N ALA A 142 21.00 -1.40 7.45
CA ALA A 142 22.00 -0.53 6.79
C ALA A 142 22.69 -1.24 5.62
N GLY A 143 22.90 -2.55 5.71
CA GLY A 143 23.55 -3.37 4.69
C GLY A 143 24.49 -4.37 5.33
N ARG A 144 25.69 -4.52 4.75
CA ARG A 144 26.78 -5.33 5.30
C ARG A 144 28.10 -4.55 5.32
N LEU A 145 28.93 -4.81 6.31
CA LEU A 145 30.18 -4.10 6.56
C LEU A 145 31.37 -5.05 6.38
N LEU A 146 32.19 -4.78 5.37
CA LEU A 146 33.46 -5.43 5.12
C LEU A 146 34.60 -4.57 5.66
N VAL A 147 35.31 -5.09 6.65
CA VAL A 147 36.41 -4.39 7.32
C VAL A 147 37.74 -5.00 6.91
N ILE A 148 38.70 -4.16 6.52
CA ILE A 148 40.09 -4.55 6.35
C ILE A 148 40.89 -4.05 7.55
N LEU A 149 41.41 -4.96 8.37
CA LEU A 149 42.22 -4.63 9.55
C LEU A 149 43.72 -4.72 9.24
N ASP A 150 44.45 -3.70 9.69
CA ASP A 150 45.91 -3.67 9.56
C ASP A 150 46.63 -4.46 10.68
N SER A 151 45.97 -4.70 11.83
CA SER A 151 46.55 -5.42 12.97
C SER A 151 46.46 -6.94 12.84
N ASP A 152 47.42 -7.64 13.47
CA ASP A 152 47.45 -9.11 13.58
C ASP A 152 46.61 -9.66 14.76
N GLU A 153 45.77 -8.80 15.35
CA GLU A 153 44.93 -9.13 16.51
C GLU A 153 44.01 -10.33 16.22
N THR A 154 43.75 -11.14 17.26
CA THR A 154 42.76 -12.21 17.21
C THR A 154 41.36 -11.61 17.12
N LEU A 155 40.67 -11.93 16.04
CA LEU A 155 39.35 -11.37 15.75
C LEU A 155 38.27 -12.14 16.50
N PRO A 156 37.39 -11.47 17.27
CA PRO A 156 36.15 -12.10 17.70
C PRO A 156 35.31 -12.45 16.46
N PRO A 157 34.48 -13.52 16.51
CA PRO A 157 33.61 -13.85 15.38
C PRO A 157 32.67 -12.67 15.12
N PRO A 158 32.74 -12.02 13.95
CA PRO A 158 31.88 -10.89 13.65
C PRO A 158 30.42 -11.38 13.51
N GLY A 159 29.46 -10.52 13.82
CA GLY A 159 28.05 -10.81 13.57
C GLY A 159 27.77 -11.05 12.06
N PRO A 160 26.60 -11.61 11.70
CA PRO A 160 26.31 -12.06 10.32
C PRO A 160 26.34 -10.95 9.25
N SER A 161 26.29 -9.68 9.66
CA SER A 161 26.33 -8.49 8.79
C SER A 161 27.72 -7.85 8.70
N VAL A 162 28.72 -8.37 9.41
CA VAL A 162 30.09 -7.85 9.42
C VAL A 162 31.05 -8.97 8.98
N THR A 163 32.01 -8.66 8.11
CA THR A 163 33.13 -9.55 7.81
C THR A 163 34.41 -8.78 7.93
N ILE A 164 35.40 -9.39 8.56
CA ILE A 164 36.67 -8.76 8.87
C ILE A 164 37.76 -9.58 8.18
N LEU A 165 38.55 -8.92 7.33
CA LEU A 165 39.68 -9.49 6.62
C LEU A 165 40.97 -8.84 7.12
N ARG A 166 42.05 -9.62 7.22
CA ARG A 166 43.39 -9.09 7.48
C ARG A 166 43.94 -8.43 6.22
N ARG A 167 44.61 -7.30 6.36
CA ARG A 167 45.19 -6.56 5.23
C ARG A 167 46.23 -7.39 4.47
N ALA A 168 46.01 -7.55 3.18
CA ALA A 168 46.96 -8.15 2.26
C ALA A 168 47.94 -7.11 1.66
N PRO A 169 49.11 -7.53 1.16
CA PRO A 169 50.07 -6.64 0.48
C PRO A 169 49.52 -5.91 -0.76
N ALA A 170 48.44 -6.44 -1.36
CA ALA A 170 47.82 -5.92 -2.57
C ALA A 170 46.97 -4.63 -2.39
N GLY A 171 46.94 -4.06 -1.17
CA GLY A 171 46.17 -2.85 -0.85
C GLY A 171 44.74 -3.15 -0.39
N ALA A 172 44.22 -2.31 0.52
CA ALA A 172 42.99 -2.60 1.26
C ALA A 172 41.72 -2.57 0.40
N TRP A 173 41.54 -1.55 -0.45
CA TRP A 173 40.37 -1.47 -1.33
C TRP A 173 40.38 -2.54 -2.42
N GLY A 174 41.54 -2.86 -3.01
CA GLY A 174 41.66 -3.95 -3.99
C GLY A 174 41.25 -5.31 -3.42
N GLN A 175 41.71 -5.62 -2.20
CA GLN A 175 41.31 -6.84 -1.48
C GLN A 175 39.80 -6.86 -1.20
N ALA A 176 39.22 -5.75 -0.77
CA ALA A 176 37.79 -5.66 -0.48
C ALA A 176 36.93 -5.84 -1.74
N LEU A 177 37.30 -5.19 -2.84
CA LEU A 177 36.60 -5.33 -4.13
C LEU A 177 36.70 -6.76 -4.67
N HIS A 178 37.85 -7.41 -4.49
CA HIS A 178 38.00 -8.83 -4.79
C HIS A 178 37.06 -9.70 -3.94
N ALA A 179 37.04 -9.50 -2.62
CA ALA A 179 36.18 -10.27 -1.73
C ALA A 179 34.69 -10.14 -2.11
N LEU A 180 34.28 -8.95 -2.56
CA LEU A 180 32.91 -8.67 -3.01
C LEU A 180 32.59 -9.25 -4.39
N ALA A 181 33.56 -9.28 -5.31
CA ALA A 181 33.35 -9.77 -6.67
C ALA A 181 33.50 -11.28 -6.80
N TYR A 182 34.45 -11.88 -6.07
CA TYR A 182 34.94 -13.24 -6.30
C TYR A 182 35.19 -14.06 -5.02
N GLY A 183 35.29 -13.41 -3.86
CA GLY A 183 35.69 -14.05 -2.60
C GLY A 183 34.56 -14.24 -1.59
N GLU A 184 34.93 -14.17 -0.31
CA GLU A 184 34.06 -14.51 0.84
C GLU A 184 32.78 -13.67 0.94
N ALA A 185 32.80 -12.46 0.40
CA ALA A 185 31.66 -11.54 0.42
C ALA A 185 30.77 -11.63 -0.84
N LEU A 186 31.04 -12.57 -1.76
CA LEU A 186 30.24 -12.80 -2.97
C LEU A 186 28.76 -13.13 -2.64
N SER A 187 28.57 -13.95 -1.61
CA SER A 187 27.26 -14.42 -1.10
C SER A 187 26.36 -13.31 -0.55
N TRP A 188 26.93 -12.11 -0.33
CA TRP A 188 26.17 -10.95 0.12
C TRP A 188 25.25 -10.41 -0.96
N HIS A 189 25.54 -10.73 -2.22
CA HIS A 189 24.79 -10.28 -3.39
C HIS A 189 24.59 -8.74 -3.40
N ALA A 190 25.58 -7.98 -2.92
CA ALA A 190 25.49 -6.53 -2.83
C ALA A 190 25.12 -5.89 -4.17
N SER A 191 24.15 -4.98 -4.18
CA SER A 191 23.82 -4.17 -5.37
C SER A 191 24.75 -2.98 -5.49
N HIS A 192 25.21 -2.41 -4.37
CA HIS A 192 26.10 -1.26 -4.32
C HIS A 192 27.29 -1.52 -3.39
N VAL A 193 28.41 -0.89 -3.71
CA VAL A 193 29.64 -0.89 -2.90
C VAL A 193 29.92 0.54 -2.48
N ALA A 194 30.17 0.72 -1.19
CA ALA A 194 30.48 1.99 -0.55
C ALA A 194 31.91 1.93 -0.01
N LEU A 195 32.86 2.55 -0.72
CA LEU A 195 34.26 2.66 -0.30
C LEU A 195 34.44 3.87 0.60
N VAL A 196 35.04 3.65 1.77
CA VAL A 196 35.25 4.68 2.79
C VAL A 196 36.74 4.96 2.90
N GLU A 197 37.08 6.24 2.97
CA GLU A 197 38.44 6.70 3.17
C GLU A 197 39.00 6.20 4.53
N PRO A 198 40.23 5.66 4.56
CA PRO A 198 40.87 5.23 5.79
C PRO A 198 40.87 6.31 6.88
N GLY A 199 40.42 5.95 8.08
CA GLY A 199 40.36 6.86 9.23
C GLY A 199 39.11 7.73 9.32
N VAL A 200 38.24 7.71 8.31
CA VAL A 200 36.97 8.46 8.33
C VAL A 200 35.90 7.66 9.07
N GLN A 201 35.25 8.32 10.03
CA GLN A 201 34.13 7.76 10.78
C GLN A 201 32.81 8.05 10.06
N ILE A 202 31.90 7.07 10.06
CA ILE A 202 30.58 7.18 9.41
C ILE A 202 29.52 7.29 10.51
N PRO A 203 28.80 8.43 10.60
CA PRO A 203 27.67 8.57 11.50
C PRO A 203 26.53 7.59 11.15
N ALA A 204 25.75 7.18 12.16
CA ALA A 204 24.57 6.32 11.96
C ALA A 204 23.62 6.90 10.90
N GLU A 205 23.36 8.20 10.96
CA GLU A 205 22.45 8.87 10.02
C GLU A 205 22.91 8.76 8.56
N THR A 206 24.21 8.75 8.29
CA THR A 206 24.77 8.60 6.94
C THR A 206 24.43 7.24 6.35
N PHE A 207 24.44 6.16 7.15
CA PHE A 207 24.03 4.83 6.70
C PHE A 207 22.56 4.82 6.25
N ALA A 208 21.67 5.40 7.06
CA ALA A 208 20.24 5.48 6.76
C ALA A 208 19.96 6.33 5.51
N ARG A 209 20.53 7.54 5.43
CA ARG A 209 20.36 8.45 4.28
C ARG A 209 20.88 7.83 2.98
N LEU A 210 22.04 7.18 3.01
CA LEU A 210 22.59 6.54 1.82
C LEU A 210 21.71 5.38 1.36
N ARG A 211 21.28 4.50 2.27
CA ARG A 211 20.35 3.40 1.96
C ARG A 211 19.09 3.95 1.29
N ASP A 212 18.50 5.00 1.84
CA ASP A 212 17.24 5.55 1.34
C ASP A 212 17.43 6.27 -0.01
N MET A 213 18.54 6.98 -0.21
CA MET A 213 18.88 7.57 -1.51
C MET A 213 19.12 6.53 -2.60
N LEU A 214 19.82 5.43 -2.28
CA LEU A 214 20.09 4.34 -3.23
C LEU A 214 18.83 3.63 -3.72
N ARG A 215 17.71 3.71 -2.99
CA ARG A 215 16.42 3.21 -3.48
C ARG A 215 15.94 3.98 -4.71
N PHE A 216 16.35 5.24 -4.87
CA PHE A 216 15.93 6.12 -5.96
C PHE A 216 17.05 6.45 -6.94
N ALA A 217 18.27 5.97 -6.68
CA ALA A 217 19.43 6.21 -7.52
C ALA A 217 19.21 5.70 -8.95
N GLN A 218 19.53 6.52 -9.94
CA GLN A 218 19.44 6.15 -11.35
C GLN A 218 20.59 5.22 -11.74
N PRO A 219 20.37 4.25 -12.65
CA PRO A 219 21.44 3.42 -13.18
C PRO A 219 22.61 4.24 -13.71
N GLY A 220 23.84 3.76 -13.52
CA GLY A 220 25.06 4.40 -14.01
C GLY A 220 25.53 5.64 -13.25
N HIS A 221 24.83 6.06 -12.19
CA HIS A 221 25.27 7.17 -11.35
C HIS A 221 26.16 6.67 -10.20
N HIS A 222 27.23 7.41 -9.94
CA HIS A 222 28.17 7.19 -8.84
C HIS A 222 28.03 8.33 -7.84
N ILE A 223 27.90 8.00 -6.55
CA ILE A 223 27.68 8.98 -5.49
C ILE A 223 29.00 9.19 -4.77
N GLY A 224 29.57 10.39 -4.88
CA GLY A 224 30.63 10.86 -3.98
C GLY A 224 30.05 11.67 -2.82
N ALA A 225 30.52 11.43 -1.60
CA ALA A 225 30.22 12.22 -0.42
C ALA A 225 31.51 12.60 0.33
N VAL A 226 31.53 13.80 0.90
CA VAL A 226 32.57 14.24 1.83
C VAL A 226 32.02 14.08 3.24
N LEU A 227 32.76 13.35 4.08
CA LEU A 227 32.43 13.10 5.48
C LEU A 227 33.44 13.87 6.33
N HIS A 228 32.97 14.82 7.14
CA HIS A 228 33.85 15.66 7.96
C HIS A 228 34.06 15.06 9.35
N GLY A 229 35.24 15.33 9.95
CA GLY A 229 35.50 15.12 11.38
C GLY A 229 34.66 16.06 12.26
N ALA A 230 34.71 15.84 13.58
CA ALA A 230 33.79 16.30 14.64
C ALA A 230 33.36 17.79 14.74
N ASN A 231 33.74 18.68 13.82
CA ASN A 231 33.53 20.13 13.93
C ASN A 231 32.59 20.75 12.86
N GLY A 232 31.78 19.95 12.15
CA GLY A 232 30.46 20.41 11.69
C GLY A 232 30.34 21.46 10.57
N GLU A 233 31.25 21.54 9.60
CA GLU A 233 31.02 22.33 8.37
C GLU A 233 31.02 21.48 7.08
N GLU A 234 29.89 21.55 6.38
CA GLU A 234 29.56 21.13 5.00
C GLU A 234 29.34 19.62 4.71
N LEU A 235 28.12 19.11 4.97
CA LEU A 235 27.68 17.80 4.49
C LEU A 235 27.51 17.78 2.96
N ALA A 236 28.29 16.90 2.31
CA ALA A 236 28.17 16.37 0.94
C ALA A 236 27.94 17.39 -0.20
N ARG A 237 28.92 17.52 -1.10
CA ARG A 237 28.58 17.77 -2.51
C ARG A 237 28.42 16.42 -3.19
N GLY A 238 27.18 16.02 -3.46
CA GLY A 238 26.93 14.94 -4.42
C GLY A 238 27.62 15.29 -5.74
N ARG A 239 28.69 14.56 -6.08
CA ARG A 239 29.34 14.66 -7.39
C ARG A 239 29.27 13.30 -8.05
N THR A 240 28.95 13.30 -9.34
CA THR A 240 29.13 12.13 -10.20
C THR A 240 30.63 11.88 -10.32
N VAL A 241 31.10 10.74 -9.82
CA VAL A 241 32.50 10.32 -9.96
C VAL A 241 32.63 9.50 -11.25
N ASP A 242 33.53 9.88 -12.15
CA ASP A 242 33.82 9.11 -13.36
C ASP A 242 34.56 7.79 -13.01
N LEU A 243 34.26 6.72 -13.75
CA LEU A 243 34.86 5.39 -13.60
C LEU A 243 36.38 5.43 -13.76
N THR A 244 36.91 6.32 -14.59
CA THR A 244 38.35 6.53 -14.80
C THR A 244 39.06 7.03 -13.54
N ALA A 245 38.39 7.93 -12.80
CA ALA A 245 38.91 8.47 -11.55
C ALA A 245 38.84 7.44 -10.41
N LEU A 246 37.81 6.59 -10.42
CA LEU A 246 37.67 5.44 -9.51
C LEU A 246 38.78 4.40 -9.73
N SER A 247 39.11 4.06 -10.98
CA SER A 247 40.24 3.16 -11.30
C SER A 247 41.55 3.69 -10.74
N THR A 248 41.78 4.99 -10.84
CA THR A 248 43.00 5.66 -10.35
C THR A 248 43.08 5.64 -8.82
N ALA A 249 41.97 5.89 -8.12
CA ALA A 249 41.93 5.88 -6.66
C ALA A 249 42.08 4.47 -6.05
N VAL A 250 41.58 3.44 -6.73
CA VAL A 250 41.79 2.04 -6.33
C VAL A 250 43.27 1.65 -6.44
N THR A 251 44.02 2.24 -7.40
CA THR A 251 45.47 2.01 -7.56
C THR A 251 46.37 2.87 -6.69
N ALA A 252 46.06 4.16 -6.55
CA ALA A 252 46.95 5.17 -5.97
C ALA A 252 46.55 5.58 -4.54
N GLY A 253 45.41 5.09 -4.05
CA GLY A 253 44.86 5.42 -2.75
C GLY A 253 43.86 6.61 -2.77
N PRO A 254 43.24 6.90 -1.62
CA PRO A 254 42.08 7.82 -1.48
C PRO A 254 42.36 9.27 -1.88
N ALA A 255 43.62 9.71 -1.79
CA ALA A 255 44.04 11.10 -2.00
C ALA A 255 43.73 11.63 -3.43
N ALA A 256 43.37 10.75 -4.37
CA ALA A 256 43.09 11.12 -5.76
C ALA A 256 41.66 11.66 -6.01
N LEU A 257 40.69 11.51 -5.08
CA LEU A 257 39.27 11.72 -5.39
C LEU A 257 38.54 12.85 -4.64
N ALA A 258 39.19 13.58 -3.73
CA ALA A 258 38.57 14.68 -2.97
C ALA A 258 37.19 14.32 -2.34
N ALA A 259 37.00 13.05 -1.98
CA ALA A 259 35.78 12.49 -1.40
C ALA A 259 36.15 11.41 -0.38
N SER A 260 35.44 11.40 0.75
CA SER A 260 35.70 10.49 1.87
C SER A 260 34.81 9.25 1.88
N LEU A 261 33.74 9.25 1.07
CA LEU A 261 32.87 8.12 0.81
C LEU A 261 32.50 8.09 -0.68
N ILE A 262 32.65 6.93 -1.33
CA ILE A 262 32.32 6.74 -2.74
C ILE A 262 31.42 5.52 -2.87
N VAL A 263 30.29 5.68 -3.54
CA VAL A 263 29.29 4.64 -3.70
C VAL A 263 29.01 4.40 -5.17
N PHE A 264 29.06 3.14 -5.58
CA PHE A 264 28.86 2.72 -6.95
C PHE A 264 28.17 1.36 -7.02
N PRO A 265 27.46 1.05 -8.12
CA PRO A 265 26.86 -0.25 -8.28
C PRO A 265 27.96 -1.32 -8.34
N ARG A 266 27.81 -2.44 -7.61
CA ARG A 266 28.82 -3.51 -7.51
C ARG A 266 29.30 -3.97 -8.89
N ARG A 267 28.38 -4.03 -9.87
CA ARG A 267 28.71 -4.38 -11.26
C ARG A 267 29.76 -3.49 -11.92
N ALA A 268 29.96 -2.27 -11.45
CA ALA A 268 31.01 -1.40 -11.96
C ALA A 268 32.42 -1.98 -11.67
N ILE A 269 32.57 -2.87 -10.68
CA ILE A 269 33.83 -3.61 -10.44
C ILE A 269 34.33 -4.30 -11.70
N TYR A 270 33.42 -4.91 -12.47
CA TYR A 270 33.76 -5.64 -13.69
C TYR A 270 34.08 -4.69 -14.86
N ARG A 271 33.43 -3.51 -14.90
CA ARG A 271 33.75 -2.44 -15.87
C ARG A 271 35.11 -1.79 -15.58
N LEU A 272 35.55 -1.75 -14.32
CA LEU A 272 36.89 -1.29 -13.92
C LEU A 272 38.00 -2.30 -14.27
N GLY A 273 37.64 -3.48 -14.79
CA GLY A 273 38.59 -4.49 -15.24
C GLY A 273 39.45 -5.10 -14.14
N LEU A 274 38.93 -5.19 -12.90
CA LEU A 274 39.62 -5.82 -11.77
C LEU A 274 39.79 -7.33 -12.04
N PRO A 275 41.04 -7.83 -12.24
CA PRO A 275 41.28 -9.24 -12.54
C PRO A 275 41.20 -10.12 -11.28
N TRP A 276 40.98 -11.42 -11.49
CA TRP A 276 41.12 -12.45 -10.47
C TRP A 276 42.56 -12.47 -9.92
N PRO A 277 42.82 -12.17 -8.63
CA PRO A 277 44.13 -12.33 -8.04
C PRO A 277 44.45 -13.82 -7.99
N GLY A 278 45.69 -14.14 -8.39
CA GLY A 278 46.23 -15.48 -8.40
C GLY A 278 45.84 -16.31 -7.17
N THR A 279 45.45 -17.54 -7.44
CA THR A 279 45.15 -18.61 -6.48
C THR A 279 45.94 -18.51 -5.16
N PRO A 280 45.30 -18.49 -3.98
CA PRO A 280 45.93 -19.09 -2.82
C PRO A 280 46.15 -20.57 -3.13
N ALA A 281 47.26 -21.13 -2.66
CA ALA A 281 47.70 -22.49 -2.95
C ALA A 281 46.52 -23.48 -2.99
N LEU A 282 46.40 -24.20 -4.11
CA LEU A 282 45.37 -25.18 -4.50
C LEU A 282 45.28 -26.42 -3.57
N GLY A 283 45.67 -26.30 -2.31
CA GLY A 283 45.61 -27.36 -1.31
C GLY A 283 44.37 -27.35 -0.41
N ALA A 284 43.49 -26.34 -0.50
CA ALA A 284 42.37 -26.21 0.46
C ALA A 284 41.01 -25.77 -0.11
N LEU A 285 40.88 -25.49 -1.41
CA LEU A 285 39.61 -25.07 -2.01
C LEU A 285 39.13 -26.06 -3.06
N ASP A 286 38.32 -27.00 -2.59
CA ASP A 286 37.60 -27.99 -3.38
C ASP A 286 36.43 -27.30 -4.11
N TYR A 287 36.73 -26.50 -5.15
CA TYR A 287 35.70 -25.82 -5.96
C TYR A 287 36.16 -25.59 -7.41
N PRO A 288 35.71 -26.46 -8.33
CA PRO A 288 34.76 -26.01 -9.36
C PRO A 288 33.61 -27.00 -9.66
N LEU A 289 33.43 -28.07 -8.87
CA LEU A 289 32.40 -29.10 -9.15
C LEU A 289 31.00 -28.80 -8.58
N ARG A 290 30.88 -27.86 -7.65
CA ARG A 290 29.58 -27.53 -7.02
C ARG A 290 28.76 -26.51 -7.81
N LEU A 291 29.37 -25.58 -8.55
CA LEU A 291 28.64 -24.66 -9.45
C LEU A 291 27.99 -25.41 -10.63
N ARG A 292 28.60 -26.50 -11.12
CA ARG A 292 28.04 -27.37 -12.16
C ARG A 292 26.94 -28.33 -11.67
N ARG A 293 26.85 -28.56 -10.34
CA ARG A 293 25.76 -29.35 -9.73
C ARG A 293 24.61 -28.48 -9.23
N ALA A 294 24.89 -27.25 -8.80
CA ALA A 294 23.86 -26.27 -8.42
C ALA A 294 23.20 -25.63 -9.66
N MET A 295 23.98 -25.42 -10.73
CA MET A 295 23.47 -25.10 -12.06
C MET A 295 23.56 -26.37 -12.90
N GLY A 296 22.62 -27.31 -12.70
CA GLY A 296 22.53 -28.53 -13.51
C GLY A 296 22.69 -28.23 -15.00
N GLU A 297 23.10 -29.22 -15.80
CA GLU A 297 23.30 -29.04 -17.25
C GLU A 297 22.20 -28.13 -17.82
N PRO A 298 22.55 -27.11 -18.63
CA PRO A 298 21.55 -26.22 -19.18
C PRO A 298 20.60 -27.08 -20.00
N VAL A 299 19.49 -27.46 -19.40
CA VAL A 299 18.30 -27.86 -20.11
C VAL A 299 17.84 -26.55 -20.74
N ILE A 300 18.40 -26.25 -21.90
CA ILE A 300 17.72 -25.39 -22.87
C ILE A 300 16.50 -26.22 -23.23
N PRO A 301 15.28 -25.85 -22.78
CA PRO A 301 14.10 -26.54 -23.28
C PRO A 301 14.12 -26.29 -24.78
N ALA A 302 14.30 -27.35 -25.57
CA ALA A 302 14.10 -27.27 -27.01
C ALA A 302 12.64 -26.82 -27.20
N GLY A 303 12.44 -25.52 -27.45
CA GLY A 303 11.12 -24.90 -27.45
C GLY A 303 11.02 -23.53 -26.79
N LEU A 304 12.09 -22.91 -26.25
CA LEU A 304 12.02 -21.51 -25.82
C LEU A 304 12.02 -20.55 -27.02
N HIS A 305 10.90 -20.51 -27.73
CA HIS A 305 10.51 -19.33 -28.49
C HIS A 305 10.32 -18.21 -27.46
N VAL A 306 11.02 -17.08 -27.64
CA VAL A 306 10.60 -15.82 -27.02
C VAL A 306 9.25 -15.47 -27.64
N VAL A 307 8.18 -16.00 -27.05
CA VAL A 307 6.86 -15.43 -27.17
C VAL A 307 6.94 -14.20 -26.28
N ALA A 308 7.19 -13.03 -26.90
CA ALA A 308 6.70 -11.78 -26.31
C ALA A 308 5.29 -12.07 -25.83
N PRO A 309 4.89 -11.70 -24.60
CA PRO A 309 3.53 -11.97 -24.15
C PRO A 309 2.59 -11.23 -25.10
N ALA A 310 2.08 -11.96 -26.10
CA ALA A 310 0.78 -11.69 -26.63
C ALA A 310 -0.13 -12.04 -25.45
N LEU A 311 -0.48 -11.00 -24.68
CA LEU A 311 -1.68 -11.02 -23.86
C LEU A 311 -2.78 -11.73 -24.67
N PRO A 312 -3.58 -12.64 -24.07
CA PRO A 312 -4.79 -13.09 -24.74
C PRO A 312 -5.55 -11.83 -25.19
N PRO A 313 -5.99 -11.72 -26.44
CA PRO A 313 -6.66 -10.52 -26.91
C PRO A 313 -8.08 -10.52 -26.36
N THR A 314 -8.26 -10.07 -25.12
CA THR A 314 -9.53 -9.70 -24.47
C THR A 314 -9.19 -9.37 -23.01
N VAL A 315 -9.52 -8.23 -22.40
CA VAL A 315 -10.89 -7.66 -22.25
C VAL A 315 -10.90 -6.12 -22.21
N LEU A 316 -9.75 -5.42 -22.29
CA LEU A 316 -9.69 -3.97 -21.99
C LEU A 316 -9.26 -3.03 -23.12
N ASP A 317 -8.98 -3.54 -24.32
CA ASP A 317 -8.72 -2.68 -25.49
C ASP A 317 -9.91 -2.74 -26.44
N GLY A 318 -10.86 -1.83 -26.19
CA GLY A 318 -11.94 -1.55 -27.11
C GLY A 318 -12.74 -0.33 -26.66
N PRO A 319 -12.92 0.70 -27.51
CA PRO A 319 -14.03 1.64 -27.39
C PRO A 319 -15.41 0.95 -27.33
N ASP A 320 -15.47 -0.37 -27.57
CA ASP A 320 -16.67 -1.13 -27.94
C ASP A 320 -17.46 -1.77 -26.80
N LEU A 321 -17.02 -1.76 -25.52
CA LEU A 321 -17.95 -2.18 -24.46
C LEU A 321 -18.92 -1.05 -24.11
N ARG A 322 -18.42 0.19 -24.05
CA ARG A 322 -19.21 1.40 -23.81
C ARG A 322 -19.97 1.81 -25.08
N ALA A 323 -19.34 1.71 -26.25
CA ALA A 323 -20.02 1.93 -27.53
C ALA A 323 -21.00 0.80 -27.86
N GLY A 324 -20.70 -0.47 -27.53
CA GLY A 324 -21.64 -1.59 -27.71
C GLY A 324 -22.86 -1.51 -26.80
N LEU A 325 -22.70 -1.10 -25.52
CA LEU A 325 -23.82 -0.82 -24.63
C LEU A 325 -24.65 0.39 -25.09
N LEU A 326 -23.97 1.46 -25.53
CA LEU A 326 -24.62 2.69 -26.02
C LEU A 326 -25.29 2.50 -27.40
N LEU A 327 -24.76 1.63 -28.26
CA LEU A 327 -25.33 1.27 -29.57
C LEU A 327 -26.54 0.34 -29.38
N ALA A 328 -26.47 -0.63 -28.47
CA ALA A 328 -27.61 -1.46 -28.08
C ALA A 328 -28.74 -0.63 -27.43
N LEU A 329 -28.41 0.43 -26.68
CA LEU A 329 -29.36 1.41 -26.15
C LEU A 329 -29.87 2.39 -27.21
N ARG A 330 -29.13 2.63 -28.30
CA ARG A 330 -29.50 3.54 -29.40
C ARG A 330 -30.33 2.87 -30.50
N GLU A 331 -30.13 1.58 -30.76
CA GLU A 331 -30.75 0.86 -31.88
C GLU A 331 -32.05 0.11 -31.49
N GLY A 332 -32.51 0.22 -30.23
CA GLY A 332 -33.87 -0.15 -29.84
C GLY A 332 -34.23 -1.63 -30.03
N ALA A 333 -33.25 -2.52 -30.04
CA ALA A 333 -33.44 -3.93 -30.38
C ALA A 333 -32.94 -4.90 -29.29
N VAL A 334 -33.27 -4.67 -28.01
CA VAL A 334 -33.18 -5.73 -26.98
C VAL A 334 -34.28 -5.51 -25.94
N ASP A 335 -35.10 -6.54 -25.73
CA ASP A 335 -36.18 -6.56 -24.74
C ASP A 335 -35.63 -6.34 -23.32
N SER A 336 -36.16 -5.32 -22.64
CA SER A 336 -35.62 -4.73 -21.40
C SER A 336 -35.62 -5.70 -20.21
N ALA A 337 -36.47 -6.73 -20.25
CA ALA A 337 -36.53 -7.78 -19.25
C ALA A 337 -35.27 -8.68 -19.24
N SER A 338 -34.58 -8.84 -20.36
CA SER A 338 -33.41 -9.73 -20.46
C SER A 338 -32.09 -9.10 -19.98
N LEU A 339 -32.06 -7.77 -19.87
CA LEU A 339 -30.90 -6.98 -19.45
C LEU A 339 -30.82 -6.83 -17.92
N SER A 340 -31.95 -6.77 -17.21
CA SER A 340 -31.96 -6.77 -15.74
C SER A 340 -31.41 -8.07 -15.17
N ASP A 341 -31.72 -9.20 -15.78
CA ASP A 341 -31.31 -10.52 -15.28
C ASP A 341 -29.82 -10.79 -15.50
N ARG A 342 -29.24 -10.34 -16.62
CA ARG A 342 -27.80 -10.50 -16.88
C ARG A 342 -26.94 -9.51 -16.11
N ALA A 343 -27.39 -8.27 -15.93
CA ALA A 343 -26.68 -7.28 -15.13
C ALA A 343 -26.78 -7.61 -13.63
N ALA A 344 -27.94 -8.09 -13.16
CA ALA A 344 -28.10 -8.60 -11.79
C ALA A 344 -27.30 -9.89 -11.58
N GLY A 345 -27.24 -10.79 -12.57
CA GLY A 345 -26.42 -12.01 -12.52
C GLY A 345 -24.92 -11.71 -12.42
N ALA A 346 -24.40 -10.81 -13.25
CA ALA A 346 -22.98 -10.43 -13.23
C ALA A 346 -22.60 -9.66 -11.94
N MET A 347 -23.50 -8.83 -11.42
CA MET A 347 -23.29 -8.15 -10.13
C MET A 347 -23.38 -9.14 -8.95
N ALA A 348 -24.28 -10.13 -9.02
CA ALA A 348 -24.39 -11.19 -8.01
C ALA A 348 -23.18 -12.13 -8.02
N GLU A 349 -22.61 -12.45 -9.19
CA GLU A 349 -21.35 -13.20 -9.32
C GLU A 349 -20.17 -12.45 -8.72
N LEU A 350 -20.07 -11.14 -8.96
CA LEU A 350 -19.06 -10.24 -8.37
C LEU A 350 -19.20 -10.10 -6.85
N LEU A 351 -20.43 -10.16 -6.33
CA LEU A 351 -20.70 -10.11 -4.89
C LEU A 351 -20.52 -11.47 -4.20
N HIS A 352 -20.64 -12.59 -4.92
CA HIS A 352 -20.40 -13.94 -4.39
C HIS A 352 -18.95 -14.40 -4.50
N THR A 353 -18.20 -13.92 -5.48
CA THR A 353 -16.76 -14.18 -5.59
C THR A 353 -15.98 -13.25 -4.66
N GLY A 354 -16.10 -13.51 -3.36
CA GLY A 354 -15.12 -13.02 -2.39
C GLY A 354 -13.72 -13.36 -2.89
N VAL A 355 -12.79 -12.41 -2.81
CA VAL A 355 -11.39 -12.56 -3.21
C VAL A 355 -10.77 -13.74 -2.43
N HIS A 356 -10.91 -14.94 -2.98
CA HIS A 356 -10.22 -16.13 -2.56
C HIS A 356 -9.40 -16.63 -3.74
N ALA A 357 -8.08 -16.61 -3.56
CA ALA A 357 -7.12 -17.15 -4.47
C ALA A 357 -7.40 -18.64 -4.76
N ALA A 358 -7.40 -19.01 -6.05
CA ALA A 358 -7.12 -20.37 -6.48
C ALA A 358 -6.44 -20.32 -7.85
N LEU A 359 -5.11 -20.46 -7.83
CA LEU A 359 -4.36 -20.97 -8.96
C LEU A 359 -4.76 -22.45 -9.09
N THR A 360 -5.55 -22.78 -10.10
CA THR A 360 -5.69 -24.17 -10.55
C THR A 360 -5.09 -24.31 -11.93
N ASP A 361 -4.08 -25.16 -12.02
CA ASP A 361 -3.47 -25.67 -13.23
C ASP A 361 -4.53 -26.33 -14.12
N GLU A 362 -4.85 -25.72 -15.27
CA GLU A 362 -5.22 -26.45 -16.49
C GLU A 362 -5.22 -25.48 -17.69
N ALA A 363 -4.45 -25.82 -18.73
CA ALA A 363 -4.32 -25.02 -19.94
C ALA A 363 -5.41 -25.38 -20.97
N PRO A 364 -6.13 -24.42 -21.58
CA PRO A 364 -7.08 -24.72 -22.65
C PRO A 364 -6.42 -24.85 -24.04
N PRO A 365 -7.05 -25.55 -25.01
CA PRO A 365 -6.42 -25.97 -26.25
C PRO A 365 -6.39 -24.85 -27.32
N GLN A 366 -5.36 -24.86 -28.17
CA GLN A 366 -5.18 -23.89 -29.26
C GLN A 366 -6.10 -24.15 -30.48
N PRO A 367 -6.67 -23.10 -31.10
CA PRO A 367 -7.26 -23.20 -32.42
C PRO A 367 -6.27 -22.82 -33.53
N GLN A 368 -6.35 -23.57 -34.63
CA GLN A 368 -5.51 -23.47 -35.82
C GLN A 368 -5.96 -22.34 -36.77
N GLY A 369 -5.01 -21.50 -37.17
CA GLY A 369 -4.79 -20.88 -38.48
C GLY A 369 -5.94 -20.24 -39.30
N ARG A 370 -5.73 -18.98 -39.71
CA ARG A 370 -5.68 -18.52 -41.11
C ARG A 370 -5.22 -17.05 -41.19
N GLY A 371 -4.20 -16.80 -42.01
CA GLY A 371 -3.57 -15.48 -42.19
C GLY A 371 -4.03 -14.72 -43.43
N LEU A 372 -3.58 -13.46 -43.51
CA LEU A 372 -3.42 -12.53 -44.66
C LEU A 372 -3.31 -11.13 -44.01
N LEU A 373 -2.27 -10.30 -44.06
CA LEU A 373 -1.31 -9.90 -45.10
C LEU A 373 -0.06 -9.26 -44.45
N GLY A 374 1.11 -9.36 -45.13
CA GLY A 374 2.24 -8.43 -44.94
C GLY A 374 3.50 -8.97 -44.27
N ARG A 375 4.19 -9.95 -44.88
CA ARG A 375 5.56 -10.33 -44.48
C ARG A 375 6.55 -9.22 -44.84
N ARG A 376 6.97 -8.42 -43.85
CA ARG A 376 8.28 -7.74 -43.88
C ARG A 376 9.35 -8.76 -43.42
N PRO A 377 10.46 -8.95 -44.14
CA PRO A 377 11.51 -9.83 -43.65
C PRO A 377 12.10 -9.25 -42.35
N LEU A 378 12.08 -10.06 -41.28
CA LEU A 378 12.83 -9.81 -40.06
C LEU A 378 14.31 -9.66 -40.43
N ARG A 379 14.92 -8.54 -40.08
CA ARG A 379 16.39 -8.40 -40.13
C ARG A 379 16.99 -9.47 -39.21
N PRO A 380 18.03 -10.21 -39.64
CA PRO A 380 18.74 -11.12 -38.74
C PRO A 380 19.33 -10.33 -37.57
N ALA A 381 19.39 -10.97 -36.40
CA ALA A 381 19.98 -10.42 -35.18
C ALA A 381 21.36 -9.81 -35.48
N PRO A 382 21.67 -8.61 -34.94
CA PRO A 382 22.98 -8.01 -35.15
C PRO A 382 24.00 -8.80 -34.32
N ASN A 383 25.15 -9.08 -34.93
CA ASN A 383 26.34 -9.71 -34.36
C ASN A 383 26.47 -11.21 -34.61
N SER A 384 27.13 -11.56 -35.73
CA SER A 384 27.82 -12.84 -35.87
C SER A 384 29.03 -12.93 -34.91
N PRO A 385 29.54 -14.13 -34.60
CA PRO A 385 30.73 -14.30 -33.74
C PRO A 385 31.94 -13.46 -34.20
N ASP A 386 32.10 -13.26 -35.50
CA ASP A 386 33.18 -12.44 -36.08
C ASP A 386 33.01 -10.94 -35.79
N GLN A 387 31.77 -10.45 -35.68
CA GLN A 387 31.47 -9.08 -35.27
C GLN A 387 31.69 -8.87 -33.77
N VAL A 388 31.50 -9.91 -32.95
CA VAL A 388 31.85 -9.90 -31.52
C VAL A 388 33.37 -9.82 -31.34
N ALA A 389 34.15 -10.56 -32.14
CA ALA A 389 35.61 -10.48 -32.13
C ALA A 389 36.15 -9.11 -32.59
N ALA A 390 35.54 -8.51 -33.62
CA ALA A 390 35.93 -7.18 -34.11
C ALA A 390 35.61 -6.06 -33.09
N LYS A 391 34.49 -6.17 -32.37
CA LYS A 391 34.10 -5.21 -31.33
C LYS A 391 34.96 -5.34 -30.07
N ALA A 392 35.44 -6.55 -29.76
CA ALA A 392 36.43 -6.80 -28.72
C ALA A 392 37.80 -6.18 -29.03
N ALA A 393 38.19 -6.09 -30.30
CA ALA A 393 39.44 -5.44 -30.70
C ALA A 393 39.38 -3.89 -30.59
N THR A 394 38.20 -3.29 -30.78
CA THR A 394 38.00 -1.84 -30.56
C THR A 394 37.83 -1.44 -29.09
N LEU A 395 37.63 -2.43 -28.20
CA LEU A 395 37.53 -2.23 -26.74
C LEU A 395 38.91 -2.09 -26.06
N ASP A 396 40.03 -2.32 -26.76
CA ASP A 396 41.39 -2.19 -26.20
C ASP A 396 41.74 -0.74 -25.80
N ASP A 397 41.18 0.27 -26.46
CA ASP A 397 41.47 1.70 -26.18
C ASP A 397 40.76 2.21 -24.90
N ASP A 398 39.56 1.71 -24.57
CA ASP A 398 38.83 2.06 -23.34
C ASP A 398 39.41 1.35 -22.09
N TYR A 399 40.30 0.37 -22.29
CA TYR A 399 40.90 -0.48 -21.26
C TYR A 399 42.26 0.03 -20.74
N ALA A 400 42.63 1.29 -21.00
CA ALA A 400 43.86 1.89 -20.48
C ALA A 400 44.03 1.73 -18.95
N GLY A 401 42.94 1.64 -18.18
CA GLY A 401 42.95 1.33 -16.74
C GLY A 401 43.49 -0.06 -16.38
N VAL A 402 43.18 -1.09 -17.19
CA VAL A 402 43.65 -2.48 -16.99
C VAL A 402 45.16 -2.61 -17.23
N SER A 403 45.74 -1.72 -18.05
CA SER A 403 47.19 -1.67 -18.30
C SER A 403 48.02 -1.27 -17.07
N SER A 404 47.43 -0.51 -16.13
CA SER A 404 48.13 -0.05 -14.92
C SER A 404 48.38 -1.19 -13.92
N TRP A 405 47.43 -2.12 -13.78
CA TRP A 405 47.55 -3.31 -12.94
C TRP A 405 48.37 -4.44 -13.57
N ASN A 406 48.36 -4.56 -14.91
CA ASN A 406 49.24 -5.47 -15.64
C ASN A 406 50.72 -5.21 -15.35
N ARG A 407 51.10 -3.97 -15.03
CA ARG A 407 52.47 -3.63 -14.59
C ARG A 407 52.79 -4.09 -13.16
N LEU A 408 51.78 -4.16 -12.29
CA LEU A 408 51.92 -4.55 -10.88
C LEU A 408 51.99 -6.08 -10.71
N LEU A 409 51.29 -6.83 -11.57
CA LEU A 409 51.31 -8.30 -11.61
C LEU A 409 52.46 -8.89 -12.44
N ALA A 410 53.14 -8.09 -13.26
CA ALA A 410 54.31 -8.52 -14.03
C ALA A 410 55.51 -8.92 -13.15
N GLY A 411 55.48 -8.64 -11.84
CA GLY A 411 56.56 -8.92 -10.90
C GLY A 411 56.41 -10.20 -10.06
N THR A 412 55.32 -10.97 -10.18
CA THR A 412 55.06 -12.13 -9.29
C THR A 412 55.43 -13.46 -9.97
N PRO A 413 56.47 -14.19 -9.51
CA PRO A 413 56.87 -15.45 -10.13
C PRO A 413 55.86 -16.57 -9.85
N GLY A 414 55.41 -17.29 -10.89
CA GLY A 414 54.69 -18.57 -10.75
C GLY A 414 53.23 -18.62 -11.21
N LEU A 415 52.66 -17.58 -11.81
CA LEU A 415 51.28 -17.62 -12.32
C LEU A 415 51.20 -18.04 -13.81
N PRO A 416 50.31 -18.97 -14.20
CA PRO A 416 50.08 -19.32 -15.61
C PRO A 416 49.48 -18.11 -16.34
N GLY A 417 50.32 -17.41 -17.09
CA GLY A 417 50.02 -16.03 -17.45
C GLY A 417 48.93 -15.84 -18.51
N ALA A 418 49.01 -16.46 -19.68
CA ALA A 418 48.27 -15.96 -20.85
C ALA A 418 46.81 -16.43 -20.94
N GLU A 419 46.53 -17.70 -20.62
CA GLU A 419 45.19 -18.30 -20.77
C GLU A 419 44.22 -17.87 -19.66
N ILE A 420 44.71 -17.79 -18.41
CA ILE A 420 43.91 -17.27 -17.27
C ILE A 420 43.53 -15.81 -17.53
N ARG A 421 44.46 -14.99 -18.04
CA ARG A 421 44.18 -13.60 -18.45
C ARG A 421 43.20 -13.48 -19.63
N ALA A 422 43.08 -14.49 -20.49
CA ALA A 422 42.11 -14.49 -21.58
C ALA A 422 40.72 -14.87 -21.08
N LEU A 423 40.63 -15.86 -20.18
CA LEU A 423 39.38 -16.29 -19.57
C LEU A 423 38.78 -15.21 -18.67
N ASP A 424 39.60 -14.54 -17.85
CA ASP A 424 39.16 -13.42 -17.01
C ASP A 424 38.59 -12.26 -17.84
N ARG A 425 39.23 -11.95 -18.98
CA ARG A 425 38.73 -10.93 -19.92
C ARG A 425 37.40 -11.34 -20.55
N GLN A 426 37.24 -12.61 -20.93
CA GLN A 426 35.98 -13.12 -21.47
C GLN A 426 34.86 -13.11 -20.42
N MET A 427 35.15 -13.48 -19.17
CA MET A 427 34.17 -13.41 -18.08
C MET A 427 33.78 -11.98 -17.74
N ALA A 428 34.73 -11.05 -17.70
CA ALA A 428 34.45 -9.62 -17.47
C ALA A 428 33.60 -9.02 -18.60
N ALA A 429 33.89 -9.37 -19.86
CA ALA A 429 33.09 -8.95 -21.02
C ALA A 429 31.65 -9.48 -20.97
N LEU A 430 31.47 -10.78 -20.69
CA LEU A 430 30.15 -11.40 -20.55
C LEU A 430 29.36 -10.79 -19.38
N HIS A 431 30.02 -10.54 -18.25
CA HIS A 431 29.38 -9.91 -17.09
C HIS A 431 28.96 -8.47 -17.40
N THR A 432 29.79 -7.71 -18.11
CA THR A 432 29.45 -6.35 -18.56
C THR A 432 28.23 -6.37 -19.49
N GLN A 433 28.19 -7.30 -20.45
CA GLN A 433 27.04 -7.47 -21.33
C GLN A 433 25.75 -7.84 -20.57
N LEU A 434 25.83 -8.72 -19.58
CA LEU A 434 24.69 -9.05 -18.71
C LEU A 434 24.21 -7.83 -17.91
N CYS A 435 25.14 -7.02 -17.39
CA CYS A 435 24.81 -5.79 -16.68
C CYS A 435 24.12 -4.76 -17.58
N ASP A 436 24.58 -4.62 -18.83
CA ASP A 436 23.98 -3.70 -19.81
C ASP A 436 22.56 -4.16 -20.20
N GLN A 437 22.34 -5.48 -20.32
CA GLN A 437 21.02 -6.05 -20.59
C GLN A 437 20.05 -5.86 -19.42
N ASP A 438 20.52 -6.06 -18.19
CA ASP A 438 19.72 -5.81 -16.99
C ASP A 438 19.35 -4.32 -16.86
N ASP A 439 20.30 -3.41 -17.13
CA ASP A 439 20.03 -1.96 -17.19
C ASP A 439 18.98 -1.59 -18.22
N ALA A 440 19.06 -2.17 -19.42
CA ALA A 440 18.07 -1.96 -20.47
C ALA A 440 16.68 -2.50 -20.05
N LEU A 441 16.64 -3.65 -19.38
CA LEU A 441 15.39 -4.24 -18.87
C LEU A 441 14.76 -3.36 -17.79
N GLN A 442 15.54 -2.90 -16.81
CA GLN A 442 15.03 -2.02 -15.75
C GLN A 442 14.51 -0.69 -16.31
N ALA A 443 15.24 -0.08 -17.26
CA ALA A 443 14.79 1.13 -17.94
C ALA A 443 13.48 0.89 -18.74
N ALA A 444 13.33 -0.27 -19.37
CA ALA A 444 12.10 -0.65 -20.08
C ALA A 444 10.92 -0.83 -19.14
N ILE A 445 11.10 -1.54 -18.01
CA ILE A 445 10.08 -1.73 -16.97
C ILE A 445 9.63 -0.36 -16.44
N GLN A 446 10.55 0.52 -16.07
CA GLN A 446 10.22 1.87 -15.58
C GLN A 446 9.46 2.70 -16.62
N THR A 447 9.82 2.58 -17.90
CA THR A 447 9.12 3.27 -18.98
C THR A 447 7.70 2.75 -19.13
N GLN A 448 7.50 1.43 -19.08
CA GLN A 448 6.18 0.82 -19.15
C GLN A 448 5.32 1.17 -17.93
N THR A 449 5.87 1.15 -16.71
CA THR A 449 5.17 1.57 -15.50
C THR A 449 4.74 3.04 -15.57
N ARG A 450 5.60 3.94 -16.06
CA ARG A 450 5.24 5.35 -16.27
C ARG A 450 4.13 5.52 -17.31
N GLN A 451 4.18 4.77 -18.41
CA GLN A 451 3.13 4.80 -19.43
C GLN A 451 1.80 4.29 -18.89
N LEU A 452 1.81 3.21 -18.11
CA LEU A 452 0.61 2.68 -17.45
C LEU A 452 0.03 3.68 -16.46
N GLN A 453 0.86 4.29 -15.60
CA GLN A 453 0.40 5.32 -14.67
C GLN A 453 -0.21 6.51 -15.40
N ALA A 454 0.45 7.02 -16.45
CA ALA A 454 -0.08 8.10 -17.27
C ALA A 454 -1.43 7.73 -17.95
N ARG A 455 -1.60 6.47 -18.36
CA ARG A 455 -2.89 5.97 -18.88
C ARG A 455 -3.96 5.92 -17.79
N LEU A 456 -3.63 5.48 -16.57
CA LEU A 456 -4.55 5.48 -15.44
C LEU A 456 -4.98 6.91 -15.06
N ASP A 457 -4.02 7.83 -14.98
CA ASP A 457 -4.26 9.24 -14.69
C ASP A 457 -5.12 9.89 -15.79
N ALA A 458 -4.79 9.66 -17.07
CA ALA A 458 -5.58 10.16 -18.20
C ALA A 458 -6.99 9.54 -18.26
N ALA A 459 -7.15 8.29 -17.83
CA ALA A 459 -8.45 7.65 -17.67
C ALA A 459 -9.22 8.18 -16.45
N GLY A 460 -8.57 8.95 -15.57
CA GLY A 460 -9.12 9.43 -14.30
C GLY A 460 -9.34 8.32 -13.27
N ILE A 461 -8.67 7.17 -13.43
CA ILE A 461 -8.71 6.03 -12.53
C ILE A 461 -7.78 6.36 -11.36
N GLY A 462 -8.35 6.86 -10.25
CA GLY A 462 -7.61 7.36 -9.10
C GLY A 462 -8.04 8.75 -8.65
N ASP A 463 -8.85 9.47 -9.45
CA ASP A 463 -9.50 10.70 -9.00
C ASP A 463 -10.53 10.37 -7.90
N PRO A 464 -10.34 10.82 -6.65
CA PRO A 464 -11.25 10.52 -5.55
C PRO A 464 -12.67 11.03 -5.79
N ALA A 465 -12.81 12.19 -6.45
CA ALA A 465 -14.11 12.79 -6.72
C ALA A 465 -14.88 11.95 -7.75
N ARG A 466 -14.20 11.53 -8.83
CA ARG A 466 -14.81 10.68 -9.85
C ARG A 466 -15.11 9.27 -9.33
N THR A 467 -14.20 8.68 -8.58
CA THR A 467 -14.40 7.37 -7.93
C THR A 467 -15.61 7.43 -6.99
N ARG A 468 -15.72 8.50 -6.20
CA ARG A 468 -16.89 8.69 -5.33
C ARG A 468 -18.17 8.84 -6.13
N ALA A 469 -18.16 9.62 -7.21
CA ALA A 469 -19.32 9.80 -8.08
C ALA A 469 -19.74 8.50 -8.80
N ASP A 470 -18.78 7.66 -9.19
CA ASP A 470 -19.06 6.34 -9.77
C ASP A 470 -19.66 5.38 -8.73
N LEU A 471 -19.14 5.36 -7.51
CA LEU A 471 -19.70 4.61 -6.39
C LEU A 471 -21.12 5.07 -6.04
N ASP A 472 -21.35 6.39 -5.97
CA ASP A 472 -22.67 6.96 -5.69
C ASP A 472 -23.66 6.61 -6.83
N ARG A 473 -23.23 6.63 -8.09
CA ARG A 473 -24.05 6.17 -9.24
C ARG A 473 -24.38 4.68 -9.16
N ALA A 474 -23.37 3.82 -8.92
CA ALA A 474 -23.59 2.38 -8.76
C ALA A 474 -24.54 2.08 -7.60
N ASN A 475 -24.40 2.83 -6.52
CA ASN A 475 -25.23 2.73 -5.34
C ASN A 475 -26.68 3.18 -5.60
N ILE A 476 -26.91 4.28 -6.34
CA ILE A 476 -28.25 4.68 -6.78
C ILE A 476 -28.91 3.60 -7.65
N LEU A 477 -28.15 2.98 -8.56
CA LEU A 477 -28.65 1.85 -9.38
C LEU A 477 -29.00 0.64 -8.50
N ALA A 478 -28.17 0.34 -7.50
CA ALA A 478 -28.47 -0.73 -6.53
C ALA A 478 -29.77 -0.44 -5.78
N VAL A 479 -29.98 0.79 -5.30
CA VAL A 479 -31.26 1.20 -4.67
C VAL A 479 -32.42 1.06 -5.66
N ALA A 480 -32.27 1.54 -6.89
CA ALA A 480 -33.31 1.45 -7.92
C ALA A 480 -33.71 -0.02 -8.21
N SER A 481 -32.75 -0.95 -8.18
CA SER A 481 -32.98 -2.38 -8.42
C SER A 481 -33.82 -3.06 -7.33
N LEU A 482 -33.98 -2.43 -6.16
CA LEU A 482 -34.82 -2.95 -5.08
C LEU A 482 -36.31 -2.66 -5.31
N ARG A 483 -36.65 -1.71 -6.18
CA ARG A 483 -38.03 -1.31 -6.43
C ARG A 483 -38.87 -2.50 -6.89
N GLY A 484 -39.96 -2.79 -6.18
CA GLY A 484 -40.87 -3.87 -6.54
C GLY A 484 -40.26 -5.28 -6.52
N ARG A 485 -39.05 -5.45 -5.98
CA ARG A 485 -38.34 -6.75 -5.95
C ARG A 485 -39.12 -7.87 -5.25
N HIS A 486 -40.00 -7.50 -4.33
CA HIS A 486 -40.81 -8.40 -3.50
C HIS A 486 -42.31 -8.15 -3.70
N THR A 487 -42.71 -7.79 -4.93
CA THR A 487 -44.10 -7.48 -5.25
C THR A 487 -45.04 -8.61 -4.82
N GLY A 488 -46.03 -8.30 -3.97
CA GLY A 488 -47.04 -9.24 -3.49
C GLY A 488 -46.56 -10.21 -2.40
N ARG A 489 -45.34 -10.04 -1.87
CA ARG A 489 -44.80 -10.83 -0.75
C ARG A 489 -45.05 -10.12 0.58
N ARG A 490 -45.23 -10.90 1.63
CA ARG A 490 -45.20 -10.42 3.03
C ARG A 490 -43.79 -10.01 3.44
N ALA A 491 -43.67 -8.89 4.13
CA ALA A 491 -42.48 -8.48 4.85
C ALA A 491 -42.64 -8.69 6.36
N VAL A 492 -41.59 -9.19 7.02
CA VAL A 492 -41.51 -9.30 8.49
C VAL A 492 -40.36 -8.45 8.98
N ILE A 493 -40.66 -7.42 9.77
CA ILE A 493 -39.68 -6.56 10.41
C ILE A 493 -39.46 -7.04 11.84
N VAL A 494 -38.23 -7.47 12.11
CA VAL A 494 -37.78 -8.05 13.37
C VAL A 494 -37.09 -6.98 14.19
N GLY A 495 -37.76 -6.52 15.23
CA GLY A 495 -37.17 -5.68 16.28
C GLY A 495 -36.27 -6.48 17.21
N ASN A 496 -35.72 -5.81 18.21
CA ASN A 496 -34.77 -6.41 19.16
C ASN A 496 -35.31 -6.40 20.61
N GLY A 497 -36.62 -6.20 20.81
CA GLY A 497 -37.24 -6.09 22.12
C GLY A 497 -37.29 -7.41 22.90
N PRO A 498 -37.48 -7.37 24.24
CA PRO A 498 -37.50 -8.55 25.11
C PRO A 498 -38.52 -9.64 24.72
N SER A 499 -39.62 -9.27 24.07
CA SER A 499 -40.66 -10.21 23.63
C SER A 499 -40.24 -11.11 22.46
N LEU A 500 -39.13 -10.80 21.78
CA LEU A 500 -38.59 -11.61 20.71
C LEU A 500 -38.02 -12.92 21.28
N ARG A 501 -38.47 -14.06 20.75
CA ARG A 501 -37.86 -15.37 21.04
C ARG A 501 -37.02 -15.82 19.86
N ILE A 502 -35.80 -16.24 20.14
CA ILE A 502 -34.87 -16.68 19.08
C ILE A 502 -35.44 -17.87 18.27
N SER A 503 -36.16 -18.78 18.93
CA SER A 503 -36.82 -19.92 18.28
C SER A 503 -37.87 -19.52 17.23
N ASP A 504 -38.43 -18.31 17.32
CA ASP A 504 -39.40 -17.83 16.34
C ASP A 504 -38.76 -17.47 15.01
N LEU A 505 -37.47 -17.10 15.02
CA LEU A 505 -36.74 -16.67 13.83
C LEU A 505 -36.68 -17.79 12.78
N ASP A 506 -36.59 -19.05 13.22
CA ASP A 506 -36.60 -20.21 12.32
C ASP A 506 -37.92 -20.38 11.54
N ARG A 507 -39.03 -19.82 12.04
CA ARG A 507 -40.35 -19.85 11.38
C ARG A 507 -40.47 -18.83 10.26
N LEU A 508 -39.53 -17.87 10.16
CA LEU A 508 -39.56 -16.76 9.21
C LEU A 508 -38.74 -17.02 7.94
N LYS A 509 -38.18 -18.23 7.77
CA LYS A 509 -37.27 -18.55 6.65
C LYS A 509 -37.92 -18.40 5.26
N SER A 510 -39.23 -18.50 5.16
CA SER A 510 -40.00 -18.33 3.92
C SER A 510 -40.37 -16.88 3.59
N ASP A 511 -40.24 -15.97 4.55
CA ASP A 511 -40.69 -14.59 4.45
C ASP A 511 -39.55 -13.63 4.10
N ILE A 512 -39.90 -12.46 3.54
CA ILE A 512 -38.93 -11.39 3.36
C ILE A 512 -38.72 -10.73 4.71
N THR A 513 -37.51 -10.83 5.24
CA THR A 513 -37.23 -10.39 6.61
C THR A 513 -36.29 -9.20 6.64
N PHE A 514 -36.62 -8.23 7.50
CA PHE A 514 -35.80 -7.06 7.78
C PHE A 514 -35.42 -7.10 9.25
N ALA A 515 -34.12 -7.06 9.56
CA ALA A 515 -33.64 -6.99 10.92
C ALA A 515 -32.48 -6.00 11.04
N SER A 516 -32.12 -5.63 12.26
CA SER A 516 -31.23 -4.49 12.48
C SER A 516 -30.39 -4.61 13.73
N ASN A 517 -29.39 -3.74 13.84
CA ASN A 517 -28.57 -3.55 15.02
C ASN A 517 -27.98 -4.90 15.49
N LYS A 518 -28.09 -5.25 16.77
CA LYS A 518 -27.44 -6.45 17.32
C LYS A 518 -28.28 -7.72 17.24
N ILE A 519 -29.20 -7.82 16.27
CA ILE A 519 -29.93 -9.08 16.00
C ILE A 519 -28.99 -10.26 15.73
N PHE A 520 -27.76 -9.98 15.24
CA PHE A 520 -26.73 -11.00 15.02
C PHE A 520 -26.34 -11.77 16.29
N LEU A 521 -26.65 -11.27 17.49
CA LEU A 521 -26.45 -12.01 18.74
C LEU A 521 -27.32 -13.28 18.82
N ALA A 522 -28.37 -13.40 18.01
CA ALA A 522 -29.16 -14.62 17.90
C ALA A 522 -28.49 -15.72 17.06
N TYR A 523 -27.48 -15.39 16.24
CA TYR A 523 -27.02 -16.24 15.14
C TYR A 523 -26.33 -17.54 15.55
N ASP A 524 -25.83 -17.63 16.78
CA ASP A 524 -25.24 -18.86 17.33
C ASP A 524 -26.32 -19.87 17.77
N GLN A 525 -27.56 -19.41 17.91
CA GLN A 525 -28.70 -20.19 18.40
C GLN A 525 -29.72 -20.51 17.28
N THR A 526 -29.56 -19.92 16.08
CA THR A 526 -30.43 -20.19 14.94
C THR A 526 -29.68 -20.11 13.61
N GLY A 527 -30.08 -20.97 12.66
CA GLY A 527 -29.61 -20.92 11.27
C GLY A 527 -30.27 -19.81 10.45
N TRP A 528 -31.28 -19.12 10.99
CA TRP A 528 -31.96 -18.01 10.31
C TRP A 528 -31.04 -16.81 10.11
N ARG A 529 -31.13 -16.18 8.95
CA ARG A 529 -30.52 -14.88 8.64
C ARG A 529 -31.58 -13.99 7.98
N PRO A 530 -31.64 -12.69 8.32
CA PRO A 530 -32.59 -11.80 7.70
C PRO A 530 -32.27 -11.63 6.21
N THR A 531 -33.29 -11.42 5.38
CA THR A 531 -33.09 -11.06 3.97
C THR A 531 -32.33 -9.74 3.86
N TYR A 532 -32.70 -8.77 4.70
CA TYR A 532 -32.13 -7.44 4.74
C TYR A 532 -31.69 -7.06 6.15
N TYR A 533 -30.48 -6.54 6.26
CA TYR A 533 -29.90 -6.08 7.51
C TYR A 533 -29.62 -4.57 7.46
N SER A 534 -30.01 -3.84 8.50
CA SER A 534 -29.89 -2.37 8.56
C SER A 534 -29.32 -1.86 9.88
N VAL A 535 -28.54 -0.78 9.82
CA VAL A 535 -28.08 0.01 10.96
C VAL A 535 -28.26 1.49 10.61
N GLU A 536 -28.81 2.26 11.55
CA GLU A 536 -29.11 3.69 11.38
C GLU A 536 -28.51 4.56 12.50
N ASP A 537 -28.24 3.98 13.68
CA ASP A 537 -27.57 4.69 14.79
C ASP A 537 -26.05 4.49 14.71
N HIS A 538 -25.31 5.59 14.70
CA HIS A 538 -23.86 5.57 14.65
C HIS A 538 -23.23 4.94 15.90
N LEU A 539 -23.86 5.04 17.08
CA LEU A 539 -23.33 4.40 18.29
C LEU A 539 -23.40 2.88 18.20
N VAL A 540 -24.47 2.33 17.60
CA VAL A 540 -24.56 0.89 17.32
C VAL A 540 -23.43 0.47 16.38
N LEU A 541 -23.18 1.27 15.35
CA LEU A 541 -22.12 1.01 14.39
C LEU A 541 -20.72 1.07 15.03
N GLU A 542 -20.46 2.07 15.88
CA GLU A 542 -19.19 2.22 16.60
C GLU A 542 -18.97 1.09 17.59
N ASN A 543 -19.99 0.71 18.37
CA ASN A 543 -19.90 -0.33 19.39
C ASN A 543 -19.80 -1.75 18.81
N SER A 544 -20.14 -1.96 17.53
CA SER A 544 -20.23 -3.30 16.93
C SER A 544 -19.73 -3.38 15.48
N ARG A 545 -18.85 -2.45 15.08
CA ARG A 545 -18.35 -2.33 13.70
C ARG A 545 -17.81 -3.63 13.15
N GLU A 546 -16.90 -4.24 13.87
CA GLU A 546 -16.18 -5.44 13.43
C GLU A 546 -17.14 -6.61 13.20
N GLN A 547 -18.14 -6.77 14.08
CA GLN A 547 -19.18 -7.78 13.94
C GLN A 547 -20.06 -7.48 12.73
N ILE A 548 -20.52 -6.23 12.58
CA ILE A 548 -21.38 -5.77 11.48
C ILE A 548 -20.70 -5.96 10.11
N GLU A 549 -19.41 -5.62 10.01
CA GLU A 549 -18.61 -5.79 8.79
C GLU A 549 -18.49 -7.26 8.39
N ARG A 550 -18.33 -8.17 9.37
CA ARG A 550 -18.21 -9.61 9.13
C ARG A 550 -19.52 -10.34 8.84
N LEU A 551 -20.67 -9.70 9.04
CA LEU A 551 -21.95 -10.36 8.77
C LEU A 551 -22.05 -10.73 7.28
N GLY A 552 -22.28 -12.01 7.02
CA GLY A 552 -22.64 -12.55 5.71
C GLY A 552 -24.04 -13.17 5.72
N GLY A 553 -24.56 -13.50 4.54
CA GLY A 553 -25.88 -14.14 4.38
C GLY A 553 -27.08 -13.19 4.38
N SER A 554 -26.86 -11.88 4.40
CA SER A 554 -27.89 -10.84 4.33
C SER A 554 -27.46 -9.71 3.42
N THR A 555 -28.42 -9.10 2.71
CA THR A 555 -28.15 -7.86 1.96
C THR A 555 -28.16 -6.68 2.94
N LYS A 556 -27.05 -5.96 3.06
CA LYS A 556 -26.93 -4.81 3.96
C LYS A 556 -27.48 -3.55 3.28
N ILE A 557 -28.41 -2.86 3.93
CA ILE A 557 -29.02 -1.62 3.42
C ILE A 557 -29.04 -0.57 4.53
N PHE A 558 -28.14 0.40 4.45
CA PHE A 558 -27.95 1.43 5.49
C PHE A 558 -28.29 2.82 4.92
N PRO A 559 -28.66 3.79 5.76
CA PRO A 559 -28.74 5.19 5.33
C PRO A 559 -27.36 5.75 4.95
N SER A 560 -27.32 6.67 3.99
CA SER A 560 -26.07 7.17 3.40
C SER A 560 -25.18 7.93 4.38
N ASN A 561 -25.76 8.53 5.41
CA ASN A 561 -25.04 9.24 6.48
C ASN A 561 -24.19 8.30 7.34
N MET A 562 -24.39 6.98 7.30
CA MET A 562 -23.47 6.03 7.96
C MET A 562 -22.04 6.13 7.41
N ARG A 563 -21.87 6.64 6.18
CA ARG A 563 -20.58 6.95 5.59
C ARG A 563 -19.86 8.10 6.30
N ASP A 564 -20.60 9.04 6.88
CA ASP A 564 -20.03 10.16 7.64
C ASP A 564 -19.38 9.66 8.95
N PHE A 565 -19.85 8.51 9.44
CA PHE A 565 -19.28 7.75 10.55
C PHE A 565 -18.26 6.70 10.07
N ARG A 566 -17.57 6.96 8.95
CA ARG A 566 -16.47 6.15 8.39
C ARG A 566 -16.83 4.70 8.09
N TYR A 567 -18.08 4.40 7.75
CA TYR A 567 -18.47 3.06 7.30
C TYR A 567 -18.56 3.00 5.77
N HIS A 568 -17.63 2.28 5.15
CA HIS A 568 -17.48 2.20 3.69
C HIS A 568 -17.32 0.75 3.22
N ALA A 569 -18.27 -0.11 3.57
CA ALA A 569 -18.28 -1.49 3.11
C ALA A 569 -18.83 -1.61 1.68
N SER A 570 -18.16 -2.41 0.83
CA SER A 570 -18.53 -2.61 -0.58
C SER A 570 -19.76 -3.52 -0.76
N ASP A 571 -20.09 -4.32 0.26
CA ASP A 571 -21.24 -5.23 0.29
C ASP A 571 -22.52 -4.56 0.85
N THR A 572 -22.48 -3.23 1.05
CA THR A 572 -23.58 -2.47 1.64
C THR A 572 -24.16 -1.48 0.65
N ILE A 573 -25.48 -1.48 0.53
CA ILE A 573 -26.26 -0.49 -0.23
C ILE A 573 -26.55 0.70 0.70
N PHE A 574 -26.29 1.91 0.23
CA PHE A 574 -26.45 3.15 0.99
C PHE A 574 -27.60 4.00 0.46
N VAL A 575 -28.73 4.05 1.14
CA VAL A 575 -29.89 4.82 0.69
C VAL A 575 -29.72 6.29 1.09
N PRO A 576 -29.88 7.29 0.18
CA PRO A 576 -29.82 8.69 0.55
C PRO A 576 -30.72 9.00 1.74
N LEU A 577 -30.22 9.68 2.78
CA LEU A 577 -31.03 10.05 3.95
C LEU A 577 -31.79 11.36 3.70
N LEU A 578 -33.06 11.41 4.11
CA LEU A 578 -33.85 12.62 4.27
C LEU A 578 -33.87 12.98 5.78
N PRO A 579 -32.91 13.79 6.26
CA PRO A 579 -32.84 14.15 7.67
C PRO A 579 -33.92 15.18 8.04
N PRO A 580 -34.31 15.28 9.33
CA PRO A 580 -35.02 16.45 9.83
C PRO A 580 -34.12 17.70 9.75
N LYS A 581 -34.71 18.91 9.84
CA LYS A 581 -33.92 20.14 10.03
C LYS A 581 -33.00 20.09 11.25
N SER A 582 -33.44 19.41 12.32
CA SER A 582 -32.65 19.21 13.54
C SER A 582 -32.90 17.81 14.10
N PHE A 583 -31.83 17.08 14.40
CA PHE A 583 -31.94 15.80 15.10
C PHE A 583 -32.22 15.95 16.60
N SER A 584 -31.88 17.11 17.19
CA SER A 584 -32.15 17.38 18.61
C SER A 584 -33.57 17.89 18.86
N ASP A 585 -34.20 18.47 17.84
CA ASP A 585 -35.56 18.98 17.89
C ASP A 585 -36.27 18.73 16.54
N PRO A 586 -36.55 17.46 16.19
CA PRO A 586 -37.12 17.13 14.88
C PRO A 586 -38.58 17.54 14.74
N LEU A 587 -39.33 17.63 15.85
CA LEU A 587 -40.76 17.96 15.84
C LEU A 587 -41.04 19.45 15.56
N SER A 588 -40.03 20.32 15.66
CA SER A 588 -40.18 21.72 15.23
C SER A 588 -40.14 21.91 13.71
N ASP A 589 -39.76 20.87 12.96
CA ASP A 589 -39.82 20.90 11.51
C ASP A 589 -41.24 20.56 11.02
N PRO A 590 -41.99 21.50 10.42
CA PRO A 590 -43.33 21.24 9.91
C PRO A 590 -43.38 20.21 8.77
N ALA A 591 -42.24 19.89 8.16
CA ALA A 591 -42.14 18.86 7.13
C ALA A 591 -41.81 17.47 7.71
N PHE A 592 -41.56 17.36 9.02
CA PHE A 592 -41.26 16.11 9.69
C PHE A 592 -42.53 15.34 10.08
N PRO A 593 -42.54 13.99 10.02
CA PRO A 593 -41.51 13.14 9.45
C PRO A 593 -41.66 13.00 7.93
N ALA A 594 -40.54 13.14 7.23
CA ALA A 594 -40.46 12.78 5.82
C ALA A 594 -40.71 11.26 5.66
N PHE A 595 -41.27 10.85 4.53
CA PHE A 595 -41.45 9.44 4.17
C PHE A 595 -41.01 9.23 2.72
N GLY A 596 -39.95 8.45 2.53
CA GLY A 596 -39.35 8.17 1.23
C GLY A 596 -40.21 7.26 0.37
N GLN A 597 -40.85 7.81 -0.65
CA GLN A 597 -41.60 7.03 -1.65
C GLN A 597 -40.71 6.57 -2.81
N GLU A 598 -39.70 7.38 -3.13
CA GLU A 598 -38.65 7.08 -4.08
C GLU A 598 -37.33 7.00 -3.31
N LEU A 599 -36.88 5.79 -2.98
CA LEU A 599 -35.68 5.63 -2.15
C LEU A 599 -34.39 6.03 -2.87
N THR A 600 -34.40 6.17 -4.20
CA THR A 600 -33.27 6.79 -4.92
C THR A 600 -33.15 8.29 -4.66
N GLN A 601 -34.22 8.95 -4.19
CA GLN A 601 -34.25 10.36 -3.76
C GLN A 601 -34.10 10.49 -2.24
N GLY A 602 -34.54 9.48 -1.49
CA GLY A 602 -34.07 9.24 -0.13
C GLY A 602 -35.08 8.58 0.79
N ILE A 603 -34.60 8.18 1.97
CA ILE A 603 -35.31 7.53 3.05
C ILE A 603 -35.48 8.48 4.23
N GLY A 604 -36.69 8.60 4.77
CA GLY A 604 -37.01 9.46 5.91
C GLY A 604 -36.47 8.90 7.21
N TRP A 605 -35.82 9.76 8.00
CA TRP A 605 -35.46 9.45 9.38
C TRP A 605 -36.69 9.55 10.31
N GLY A 606 -36.80 8.67 11.31
CA GLY A 606 -37.95 8.63 12.22
C GLY A 606 -37.63 8.18 13.65
N SER A 607 -36.40 8.39 14.11
CA SER A 607 -35.89 7.95 15.42
C SER A 607 -35.85 6.43 15.65
N THR A 608 -36.16 5.62 14.63
CA THR A 608 -35.97 4.17 14.64
C THR A 608 -35.67 3.63 13.25
N VAL A 609 -34.75 2.68 13.19
CA VAL A 609 -34.45 1.89 11.97
C VAL A 609 -35.68 1.14 11.45
N VAL A 610 -36.66 0.82 12.31
CA VAL A 610 -37.92 0.19 11.90
C VAL A 610 -38.69 1.08 10.93
N TYR A 611 -38.67 2.40 11.12
CA TYR A 611 -39.34 3.35 10.24
C TYR A 611 -38.72 3.35 8.84
N SER A 612 -37.39 3.24 8.77
CA SER A 612 -36.64 3.00 7.53
C SER A 612 -36.97 1.65 6.91
N GLN A 613 -37.08 0.58 7.70
CA GLN A 613 -37.44 -0.75 7.20
C GLN A 613 -38.87 -0.83 6.65
N ILE A 614 -39.82 -0.09 7.22
CA ILE A 614 -41.18 0.05 6.66
C ILE A 614 -41.13 0.71 5.28
N GLN A 615 -40.36 1.79 5.13
CA GLN A 615 -40.17 2.47 3.85
C GLN A 615 -39.52 1.55 2.81
N LEU A 616 -38.51 0.77 3.22
CA LEU A 616 -37.85 -0.24 2.37
C LEU A 616 -38.84 -1.32 1.91
N ALA A 617 -39.61 -1.91 2.83
CA ALA A 617 -40.59 -2.94 2.50
C ALA A 617 -41.64 -2.43 1.50
N LEU A 618 -42.13 -1.20 1.71
CA LEU A 618 -43.10 -0.56 0.81
C LEU A 618 -42.49 -0.28 -0.57
N TYR A 619 -41.26 0.25 -0.64
CA TYR A 619 -40.54 0.49 -1.90
C TYR A 619 -40.28 -0.80 -2.68
N MET A 620 -40.00 -1.89 -1.97
CA MET A 620 -39.80 -3.22 -2.54
C MET A 620 -41.10 -3.91 -2.97
N GLY A 621 -42.26 -3.29 -2.76
CA GLY A 621 -43.56 -3.79 -3.25
C GLY A 621 -44.23 -4.84 -2.37
N CYS A 622 -43.83 -4.96 -1.10
CA CYS A 622 -44.44 -5.92 -0.19
C CYS A 622 -45.95 -5.64 0.00
N SER A 623 -46.76 -6.69 0.08
CA SER A 623 -48.23 -6.60 0.19
C SER A 623 -48.71 -6.24 1.59
N ASP A 624 -47.97 -6.66 2.60
CA ASP A 624 -48.27 -6.49 4.03
C ASP A 624 -46.96 -6.50 4.82
N ILE A 625 -46.96 -5.80 5.96
CA ILE A 625 -45.80 -5.63 6.82
C ILE A 625 -46.18 -6.12 8.23
N VAL A 626 -45.48 -7.14 8.72
CA VAL A 626 -45.67 -7.69 10.07
C VAL A 626 -44.49 -7.28 10.95
N LEU A 627 -44.77 -6.75 12.13
CA LEU A 627 -43.77 -6.31 13.10
C LEU A 627 -43.70 -7.33 14.25
N ILE A 628 -42.51 -7.77 14.63
CA ILE A 628 -42.30 -8.67 15.78
C ILE A 628 -41.14 -8.18 16.64
N GLY A 629 -41.20 -8.38 17.96
CA GLY A 629 -40.14 -7.92 18.88
C GLY A 629 -40.03 -6.40 19.00
N LEU A 630 -41.16 -5.68 18.83
CA LEU A 630 -41.25 -4.23 18.98
C LEU A 630 -42.01 -3.88 20.28
N ASP A 631 -41.34 -4.04 21.41
CA ASP A 631 -41.97 -3.91 22.73
C ASP A 631 -42.31 -2.46 23.10
N HIS A 632 -41.58 -1.48 22.54
CA HIS A 632 -41.82 -0.05 22.72
C HIS A 632 -41.84 0.41 24.19
N SER A 633 -40.97 -0.18 25.00
CA SER A 633 -40.80 0.13 26.42
C SER A 633 -39.31 0.06 26.77
N TYR A 634 -38.80 1.05 27.52
CA TYR A 634 -37.38 1.14 27.88
C TYR A 634 -37.21 1.49 29.36
N ASP A 635 -36.42 0.69 30.07
CA ASP A 635 -35.86 1.00 31.38
C ASP A 635 -34.53 1.75 31.20
N LEU A 636 -34.46 2.97 31.75
CA LEU A 636 -33.37 3.90 31.49
C LEU A 636 -32.38 3.92 32.67
N PRO A 637 -31.07 3.84 32.41
CA PRO A 637 -30.08 3.95 33.46
C PRO A 637 -29.95 5.40 33.94
N ASP A 638 -29.44 5.57 35.17
CA ASP A 638 -29.31 6.90 35.79
C ASP A 638 -28.21 7.77 35.14
N THR A 639 -27.25 7.15 34.46
CA THR A 639 -26.05 7.84 33.95
C THR A 639 -26.23 8.28 32.49
N LYS A 640 -25.97 9.57 32.22
CA LYS A 640 -25.98 10.19 30.89
C LYS A 640 -24.66 10.90 30.58
N VAL A 641 -24.30 10.90 29.30
CA VAL A 641 -23.23 11.73 28.72
C VAL A 641 -23.81 12.43 27.49
N GLY A 642 -24.04 13.74 27.61
CA GLY A 642 -24.77 14.50 26.58
C GLY A 642 -26.20 13.96 26.40
N ASN A 643 -26.57 13.63 25.17
CA ASN A 643 -27.88 13.05 24.82
C ASN A 643 -27.90 11.51 24.82
N ALA A 644 -26.81 10.87 25.23
CA ALA A 644 -26.68 9.43 25.28
C ALA A 644 -26.65 8.91 26.72
N TYR A 645 -27.07 7.66 26.90
CA TYR A 645 -27.05 6.94 28.17
C TYR A 645 -25.83 6.02 28.24
N VAL A 646 -25.32 5.80 29.46
CA VAL A 646 -24.31 4.78 29.73
C VAL A 646 -25.00 3.55 30.31
N ALA A 647 -24.84 2.40 29.65
CA ALA A 647 -25.48 1.16 30.08
C ALA A 647 -24.93 0.66 31.42
N ALA A 648 -25.82 0.28 32.34
CA ALA A 648 -25.50 -0.42 33.58
C ALA A 648 -25.60 -1.96 33.45
N GLY A 649 -25.84 -2.46 32.24
CA GLY A 649 -26.25 -3.82 31.91
C GLY A 649 -27.52 -3.80 31.04
N GLU A 650 -27.76 -4.87 30.28
CA GLU A 650 -28.91 -4.98 29.37
C GLU A 650 -30.22 -5.27 30.12
N ARG A 651 -31.31 -4.60 29.70
CA ARG A 651 -32.66 -4.71 30.30
C ARG A 651 -33.81 -4.55 29.29
N ASN A 652 -33.49 -4.10 28.09
CA ASN A 652 -34.39 -3.55 27.08
C ASN A 652 -34.43 -4.37 25.78
N HIS A 653 -33.66 -5.46 25.69
CA HIS A 653 -33.50 -6.24 24.45
C HIS A 653 -33.48 -7.75 24.73
N PHE A 654 -33.72 -8.53 23.68
CA PHE A 654 -33.87 -9.99 23.74
C PHE A 654 -32.64 -10.77 24.22
N HIS A 655 -31.45 -10.17 24.16
CA HIS A 655 -30.18 -10.86 24.45
C HIS A 655 -29.45 -10.18 25.62
N PRO A 656 -28.96 -10.93 26.63
CA PRO A 656 -28.30 -10.34 27.81
C PRO A 656 -27.03 -9.54 27.49
N ASP A 657 -26.33 -9.90 26.40
CA ASP A 657 -25.14 -9.16 25.94
C ASP A 657 -25.44 -8.01 24.97
N TYR A 658 -26.71 -7.66 24.74
CA TYR A 658 -27.07 -6.62 23.78
C TYR A 658 -26.47 -5.25 24.16
N ARG A 659 -26.38 -4.92 25.46
CA ARG A 659 -25.57 -3.80 25.97
C ARG A 659 -24.70 -4.24 27.12
N ARG A 660 -23.40 -4.04 26.93
CA ARG A 660 -22.41 -4.29 28.00
C ARG A 660 -22.38 -3.12 28.97
N PRO A 661 -22.09 -3.35 30.26
CA PRO A 661 -21.84 -2.25 31.19
C PRO A 661 -20.78 -1.29 30.65
N GLY A 662 -21.06 0.02 30.70
CA GLY A 662 -20.21 1.08 30.17
C GLY A 662 -20.45 1.45 28.70
N GLU A 663 -21.27 0.70 27.96
CA GLU A 663 -21.61 1.03 26.57
C GLU A 663 -22.46 2.30 26.48
N VAL A 664 -22.11 3.23 25.58
CA VAL A 664 -22.86 4.46 25.32
C VAL A 664 -23.91 4.20 24.23
N TRP A 665 -25.15 4.64 24.42
CA TRP A 665 -26.25 4.41 23.49
C TRP A 665 -27.31 5.53 23.49
N HIS A 666 -28.00 5.68 22.35
CA HIS A 666 -29.15 6.58 22.25
C HIS A 666 -30.45 5.88 22.60
N GLN A 667 -31.23 6.50 23.49
CA GLN A 667 -32.63 6.12 23.65
C GLN A 667 -33.42 6.65 22.44
N PRO A 668 -34.27 5.81 21.81
CA PRO A 668 -35.24 6.30 20.84
C PRO A 668 -36.20 7.31 21.49
N ASN A 669 -36.46 8.43 20.81
CA ASN A 669 -37.38 9.44 21.32
C ASN A 669 -38.82 8.97 21.06
N ILE A 670 -39.54 8.59 22.11
CA ILE A 670 -40.89 8.01 22.03
C ILE A 670 -41.88 8.92 21.31
N GLU A 671 -41.90 10.23 21.60
CA GLU A 671 -42.81 11.17 20.95
C GLU A 671 -42.53 11.24 19.43
N VAL A 672 -41.25 11.27 19.05
CA VAL A 672 -40.82 11.28 17.64
C VAL A 672 -41.17 9.96 16.95
N LEU A 673 -41.03 8.83 17.66
CA LEU A 673 -41.40 7.50 17.16
C LEU A 673 -42.89 7.40 16.86
N GLU A 674 -43.74 7.84 17.79
CA GLU A 674 -45.19 7.79 17.64
C GLU A 674 -45.66 8.59 16.41
N VAL A 675 -45.14 9.81 16.25
CA VAL A 675 -45.41 10.66 15.08
C VAL A 675 -44.92 10.00 13.79
N SER A 676 -43.74 9.38 13.83
CA SER A 676 -43.17 8.67 12.66
C SER A 676 -43.99 7.43 12.29
N PHE A 677 -44.40 6.61 13.26
CA PHE A 677 -45.23 5.45 12.98
C PHE A 677 -46.64 5.83 12.52
N ALA A 678 -47.24 6.89 13.06
CA ALA A 678 -48.52 7.42 12.56
C ALA A 678 -48.40 7.85 11.09
N ARG A 679 -47.29 8.48 10.71
CA ARG A 679 -47.00 8.80 9.31
C ARG A 679 -46.84 7.55 8.46
N ALA A 680 -46.09 6.55 8.92
CA ALA A 680 -45.93 5.29 8.20
C ALA A 680 -47.27 4.58 7.97
N ARG A 681 -48.11 4.52 9.00
CA ARG A 681 -49.46 3.96 8.94
C ARG A 681 -50.28 4.63 7.85
N ALA A 682 -50.42 5.96 7.91
CA ALA A 682 -51.23 6.71 6.95
C ALA A 682 -50.75 6.51 5.50
N VAL A 683 -49.44 6.45 5.28
CA VAL A 683 -48.84 6.26 3.95
C VAL A 683 -49.04 4.83 3.42
N CYS A 684 -49.00 3.82 4.28
CA CYS A 684 -49.21 2.43 3.90
C CYS A 684 -50.71 2.11 3.71
N GLU A 685 -51.59 2.63 4.56
CA GLU A 685 -53.05 2.56 4.39
C GLU A 685 -53.50 3.17 3.06
N ALA A 686 -52.95 4.33 2.69
CA ALA A 686 -53.23 4.97 1.39
C ALA A 686 -52.81 4.10 0.18
N ARG A 687 -51.96 3.09 0.40
CA ARG A 687 -51.52 2.11 -0.62
C ARG A 687 -52.12 0.72 -0.44
N ASN A 688 -53.06 0.55 0.50
CA ASN A 688 -53.64 -0.74 0.87
C ASN A 688 -52.60 -1.77 1.32
N VAL A 689 -51.55 -1.33 2.01
CA VAL A 689 -50.52 -2.20 2.62
C VAL A 689 -50.70 -2.14 4.14
N PRO A 690 -51.32 -3.16 4.77
CA PRO A 690 -51.50 -3.16 6.22
C PRO A 690 -50.16 -3.31 6.94
N ILE A 691 -50.03 -2.63 8.08
CA ILE A 691 -48.95 -2.82 9.04
C ILE A 691 -49.55 -3.46 10.30
N ILE A 692 -49.07 -4.65 10.65
CA ILE A 692 -49.61 -5.48 11.71
C ILE A 692 -48.54 -5.69 12.79
N ASN A 693 -48.86 -5.39 14.04
CA ASN A 693 -47.99 -5.68 15.19
C ASN A 693 -48.31 -7.07 15.76
N ALA A 694 -47.42 -8.02 15.52
CA ALA A 694 -47.48 -9.38 16.04
C ALA A 694 -46.48 -9.63 17.19
N SER A 695 -45.97 -8.57 17.81
CA SER A 695 -45.16 -8.69 19.03
C SER A 695 -46.03 -9.21 20.18
N ARG A 696 -45.56 -10.23 20.90
CA ARG A 696 -46.30 -10.83 22.03
C ARG A 696 -46.54 -9.82 23.15
N GLU A 697 -45.54 -8.98 23.41
CA GLU A 697 -45.65 -7.84 24.31
C GLU A 697 -45.28 -6.57 23.55
N SER A 698 -46.09 -5.53 23.67
CA SER A 698 -45.83 -4.25 23.01
C SER A 698 -46.71 -3.16 23.59
N ARG A 699 -46.12 -1.98 23.83
CA ARG A 699 -46.81 -0.72 24.10
C ARG A 699 -47.01 0.13 22.83
N LEU A 700 -46.72 -0.42 21.64
CA LEU A 700 -46.91 0.24 20.37
C LEU A 700 -48.35 0.00 19.87
N ASP A 701 -49.22 0.96 20.13
CA ASP A 701 -50.68 0.84 19.86
C ASP A 701 -51.12 1.46 18.52
N VAL A 702 -50.18 2.07 17.78
CA VAL A 702 -50.47 2.73 16.51
C VAL A 702 -50.86 1.76 15.39
N PHE A 703 -50.45 0.49 15.47
CA PHE A 703 -50.72 -0.53 14.45
C PHE A 703 -51.69 -1.60 14.98
N GLU A 704 -52.46 -2.22 14.08
CA GLU A 704 -53.37 -3.31 14.45
C GLU A 704 -52.60 -4.49 15.02
N ARG A 705 -53.14 -5.13 16.06
CA ARG A 705 -52.49 -6.28 16.71
C ARG A 705 -52.96 -7.58 16.11
N ALA A 706 -52.03 -8.53 15.98
CA ALA A 706 -52.32 -9.92 15.66
C ALA A 706 -51.52 -10.85 16.56
N ASP A 707 -51.99 -12.09 16.71
CA ASP A 707 -51.24 -13.13 17.42
C ASP A 707 -50.17 -13.75 16.51
N PHE A 708 -48.94 -13.87 17.03
CA PHE A 708 -47.80 -14.42 16.29
C PHE A 708 -48.03 -15.88 15.88
N GLU A 709 -48.58 -16.70 16.78
CA GLU A 709 -48.78 -18.13 16.54
C GLU A 709 -49.79 -18.37 15.42
N THR A 710 -50.79 -17.50 15.32
CA THR A 710 -51.79 -17.50 14.26
C THR A 710 -51.19 -17.14 12.90
N LEU A 711 -50.26 -16.18 12.84
CA LEU A 711 -49.65 -15.74 11.58
C LEU A 711 -48.55 -16.66 11.07
N PHE A 712 -47.85 -17.37 11.96
CA PHE A 712 -46.67 -18.18 11.63
C PHE A 712 -46.73 -19.58 12.24
N PRO A 713 -47.76 -20.40 12.04
CA PRO A 713 -47.96 -21.67 12.78
C PRO A 713 -46.74 -22.61 12.75
N HIS A 714 -46.59 -23.43 13.79
CA HIS A 714 -45.56 -24.48 13.78
C HIS A 714 -45.78 -25.42 12.60
N GLN A 715 -44.74 -25.62 11.79
CA GLN A 715 -44.79 -26.65 10.76
C GLN A 715 -44.70 -28.02 11.44
N GLU A 716 -45.80 -28.78 11.45
CA GLU A 716 -45.77 -30.19 11.82
C GLU A 716 -44.79 -30.91 10.89
N SER A 717 -43.80 -31.60 11.46
CA SER A 717 -42.95 -32.49 10.66
C SER A 717 -43.86 -33.53 9.99
N PRO A 718 -43.76 -33.75 8.67
CA PRO A 718 -44.52 -34.82 8.04
C PRO A 718 -44.12 -36.13 8.71
N ALA A 719 -45.14 -36.81 9.26
CA ALA A 719 -45.02 -38.07 9.99
C ALA A 719 -44.48 -39.22 9.12
#